data_AF-A0A2C9EPE3-F1
#
_entry.id   AF-A0A2C9EPE3-F1
#
_cell.length_a   1.000
_cell.length_b   1.000
_cell.length_c   1.000
_cell.angle_alpha   90.00
_cell.angle_beta   90.00
_cell.angle_gamma   90.00
#
_symmetry.space_group_name_H-M   'P 1'
#
loop_
_entity.id
_entity.type
_entity.pdbx_description
1 polymer ?
#
loop_
_entity_poly.entity_id
_entity_poly.type
_entity_poly.pdbx_seq_one_letter_code
_entity_poly.pdbx_strand_id
1 'polypeptide(L)'
;MPTQNKLHWLHLSDIHFHKNTAWSDNHTHSRLLSFLERKFQANDLPKPQLIFCTGDIAFGQTADCPMAEQYQPAKQFFDQLLALCGLERDRLFVVPGNHDVNRKKVLQGQQRHLWEMAKNPVQYTREISSRFASLSAEFKEDMRRMEDYGVFVAEYLPHQHDPVRHLYARQVTVNGIKVGIAGFNSAWSCFNDSDKGQMWLGAEWQFNHMHGALEGADLKIGLIHHPRDWFNQAETQIIKQRKAHDFQFWLHGHSHNPWLEPGQRLIKLEAGAIGADTDDQFGFNLVSLDLQQGSGVAHLFEYKNGWKVQTVADMAEDGHWHFKHSALVAPSSEVSDSTETPPLPTPENPPAEEAPKPTELFGRDKLIASLTTALKEKPCIALHGLSGNGKTTLIKALHRQAAFQRTVFVDIHSSRQMTAGELFRRLLDALSNRREDPQPPSGSVEEQAKELKRLYPHAQTAFIWINGAHLLFENAQWRNPQIHTLLAALRQAFPDWRWAYELSEKPEEGSFGRDCTIQEIPGLDRAGLAALLAARAPNEKKAEWTYTGNNLKALYQWLGGGQGGTAHTLAIELLATIAIERKSSPLAVYQNLRQEVIERLDEKLLSIIHDEVLSGAEQQLLKVLALYRNSIPQDHADYLEDRLCIKDAWQNLRRRGLLPLDNNKDHYLHGFIASWTRQKKMAIKDAELTPDYAENIPENVAQMHLLIAQCWQRQIGRQKEQINFQRANETFYHLLCCNELGNIEEWIDHLVGKDTGWSNEALWAIYHRRRNANESIERQQEVLQLLTNIHPREHMAQRFLGECLQKTKGKSCNEALQAFERALELSPQFPPYLANLGKLLLGRGKSGAEEFLRRLEEHQEAYPEAIDHHVQSIQNRCQQLVGDENEAALQRRQAINNGSKNPAFYNEEARYQLEQCNDANEALRLLDLADKHQCSNDYSITLRGKVLEKLDRAAEASDQRRQVIDSGSKNTVIYNDEAQYQLDQCNDAEEALRILDLANKHQCIPDNYIENIRGKVLEKLNRGTEASSLRMTRIKAGTRDPVLYADEASYQMEKLNNPEEALRLLDLACMHNCDNHVTQNIRRTALLRKNQR
;
A
#
# COMPACT_ATOMS: atom_id res chain seq x y z
N MET A 1 -25.21 -19.18 -38.02
CA MET A 1 -23.91 -18.85 -38.65
C MET A 1 -22.96 -18.44 -37.54
N PRO A 2 -21.70 -18.94 -37.49
CA PRO A 2 -20.82 -18.68 -36.36
C PRO A 2 -20.44 -17.20 -36.33
N THR A 3 -20.36 -16.66 -35.13
CA THR A 3 -20.07 -15.26 -34.78
C THR A 3 -18.72 -14.80 -35.32
N GLN A 4 -18.69 -14.21 -36.53
CA GLN A 4 -17.45 -13.73 -37.18
C GLN A 4 -16.80 -12.51 -36.49
N ASN A 5 -17.39 -11.94 -35.42
CA ASN A 5 -16.94 -10.70 -34.81
C ASN A 5 -16.39 -10.84 -33.38
N LYS A 6 -16.14 -12.08 -32.92
CA LYS A 6 -15.61 -12.36 -31.58
C LYS A 6 -14.14 -12.76 -31.61
N LEU A 7 -13.37 -12.20 -30.68
CA LEU A 7 -11.94 -12.48 -30.46
C LEU A 7 -11.72 -12.89 -29.01
N HIS A 8 -11.00 -13.98 -28.80
CA HIS A 8 -10.66 -14.51 -27.49
C HIS A 8 -9.13 -14.63 -27.35
N TRP A 9 -8.58 -14.20 -26.22
CA TRP A 9 -7.16 -14.42 -25.92
C TRP A 9 -6.93 -14.83 -24.47
N LEU A 10 -5.84 -15.55 -24.25
CA LEU A 10 -5.34 -15.93 -22.94
C LEU A 10 -4.12 -15.06 -22.61
N HIS A 11 -4.07 -14.48 -21.41
CA HIS A 11 -2.95 -13.67 -20.95
C HIS A 11 -2.35 -14.26 -19.67
N LEU A 12 -1.06 -14.53 -19.74
CA LEU A 12 -0.20 -15.17 -18.74
C LEU A 12 1.00 -14.26 -18.45
N SER A 13 1.64 -14.41 -17.29
CA SER A 13 2.89 -13.72 -16.97
C SER A 13 3.62 -14.42 -15.83
N ASP A 14 4.91 -14.09 -15.63
CA ASP A 14 5.68 -14.41 -14.43
C ASP A 14 5.64 -15.92 -14.12
N ILE A 15 6.15 -16.73 -15.07
CA ILE A 15 6.09 -18.21 -15.03
C ILE A 15 7.28 -18.80 -14.26
N HIS A 16 8.44 -18.14 -14.32
CA HIS A 16 9.64 -18.45 -13.53
C HIS A 16 10.16 -19.90 -13.57
N PHE A 17 10.41 -20.45 -14.76
CA PHE A 17 10.98 -21.80 -14.87
C PHE A 17 12.35 -21.91 -14.16
N HIS A 18 12.44 -22.75 -13.13
CA HIS A 18 13.69 -23.10 -12.46
C HIS A 18 13.70 -24.53 -11.97
N LYS A 19 14.86 -25.21 -12.01
CA LYS A 19 14.98 -26.62 -11.61
C LYS A 19 14.66 -26.88 -10.13
N ASN A 20 14.94 -25.92 -9.23
CA ASN A 20 14.75 -26.10 -7.78
C ASN A 20 13.30 -25.80 -7.33
N THR A 21 12.54 -25.02 -8.10
CA THR A 21 11.12 -24.75 -7.85
C THR A 21 10.21 -25.63 -8.72
N ALA A 22 10.78 -26.36 -9.68
CA ALA A 22 10.09 -27.26 -10.60
C ALA A 22 9.13 -28.25 -9.92
N TRP A 23 9.41 -28.73 -8.70
CA TRP A 23 8.50 -29.65 -7.99
C TRP A 23 7.15 -29.00 -7.65
N SER A 24 7.15 -27.70 -7.34
CA SER A 24 5.95 -26.90 -7.02
C SER A 24 5.36 -26.31 -8.29
N ASP A 25 6.18 -25.65 -9.11
CA ASP A 25 5.72 -24.91 -10.29
C ASP A 25 5.19 -25.86 -11.36
N ASN A 26 5.81 -27.03 -11.59
CA ASN A 26 5.29 -28.00 -12.55
C ASN A 26 3.93 -28.55 -12.12
N HIS A 27 3.65 -28.63 -10.82
CA HIS A 27 2.35 -29.03 -10.32
C HIS A 27 1.30 -27.95 -10.63
N THR A 28 1.64 -26.68 -10.43
CA THR A 28 0.78 -25.53 -10.77
C THR A 28 0.56 -25.42 -12.29
N HIS A 29 1.60 -25.58 -13.10
CA HIS A 29 1.55 -25.62 -14.57
C HIS A 29 0.67 -26.77 -15.07
N SER A 30 0.88 -27.99 -14.57
CA SER A 30 0.10 -29.17 -14.97
C SER A 30 -1.37 -29.03 -14.56
N ARG A 31 -1.62 -28.45 -13.38
CA ARG A 31 -2.98 -28.13 -12.91
C ARG A 31 -3.64 -27.04 -13.75
N LEU A 32 -2.89 -26.04 -14.23
CA LEU A 32 -3.40 -25.00 -15.13
C LEU A 32 -3.84 -25.63 -16.45
N LEU A 33 -2.99 -26.45 -17.06
CA LEU A 33 -3.32 -27.16 -18.30
C LEU A 33 -4.55 -28.06 -18.11
N SER A 34 -4.59 -28.84 -17.02
CA SER A 34 -5.74 -29.70 -16.69
C SER A 34 -7.02 -28.92 -16.38
N PHE A 35 -6.90 -27.72 -15.81
CA PHE A 35 -8.02 -26.84 -15.53
C PHE A 35 -8.60 -26.28 -16.84
N LEU A 36 -7.74 -25.71 -17.69
CA LEU A 36 -8.12 -25.20 -19.00
C LEU A 36 -8.71 -26.29 -19.88
N GLU A 37 -8.13 -27.49 -19.88
CA GLU A 37 -8.64 -28.63 -20.64
C GLU A 37 -10.07 -28.98 -20.25
N ARG A 38 -10.33 -29.15 -18.96
CA ARG A 38 -11.69 -29.43 -18.47
C ARG A 38 -12.66 -28.31 -18.83
N LYS A 39 -12.25 -27.05 -18.67
CA LYS A 39 -13.10 -25.89 -18.97
C LYS A 39 -13.42 -25.75 -20.46
N PHE A 40 -12.45 -26.02 -21.34
CA PHE A 40 -12.67 -26.02 -22.78
C PHE A 40 -13.49 -27.21 -23.26
N GLN A 41 -13.29 -28.41 -22.70
CA GLN A 41 -14.08 -29.60 -23.04
C GLN A 41 -15.54 -29.48 -22.58
N ALA A 42 -15.77 -28.87 -21.41
CA ALA A 42 -17.12 -28.60 -20.89
C ALA A 42 -17.84 -27.46 -21.61
N ASN A 43 -17.16 -26.71 -22.50
CA ASN A 43 -17.62 -25.45 -23.08
C ASN A 43 -17.95 -24.35 -22.03
N ASP A 44 -17.35 -24.44 -20.84
CA ASP A 44 -17.46 -23.41 -19.79
C ASP A 44 -16.67 -22.14 -20.16
N LEU A 45 -15.55 -22.31 -20.87
CA LEU A 45 -14.72 -21.21 -21.36
C LEU A 45 -14.50 -21.32 -22.87
N PRO A 46 -14.48 -20.19 -23.60
CA PRO A 46 -14.18 -20.20 -25.02
C PRO A 46 -12.68 -20.49 -25.22
N LYS A 47 -12.36 -21.27 -26.26
CA LYS A 47 -10.96 -21.49 -26.65
C LYS A 47 -10.34 -20.19 -27.18
N PRO A 48 -9.15 -19.78 -26.70
CA PRO A 48 -8.49 -18.58 -27.18
C PRO A 48 -7.98 -18.76 -28.62
N GLN A 49 -7.87 -17.66 -29.37
CA GLN A 49 -7.20 -17.61 -30.68
C GLN A 49 -5.78 -17.01 -30.61
N LEU A 50 -5.48 -16.31 -29.52
CA LEU A 50 -4.19 -15.68 -29.25
C LEU A 50 -3.76 -15.97 -27.81
N ILE A 51 -2.46 -16.12 -27.58
CA ILE A 51 -1.88 -16.28 -26.25
C ILE A 51 -0.81 -15.22 -26.05
N PHE A 52 -0.89 -14.49 -24.94
CA PHE A 52 0.05 -13.46 -24.53
C PHE A 52 0.78 -13.89 -23.25
N CYS A 53 2.10 -13.78 -23.24
CA CYS A 53 2.92 -13.95 -22.04
C CYS A 53 3.74 -12.67 -21.80
N THR A 54 3.47 -11.97 -20.70
CA THR A 54 4.06 -10.65 -20.44
C THR A 54 5.35 -10.67 -19.63
N GLY A 55 6.17 -11.71 -19.77
CA GLY A 55 7.54 -11.74 -19.24
C GLY A 55 7.74 -12.60 -18.01
N ASP A 56 8.99 -12.60 -17.54
CA ASP A 56 9.49 -13.45 -16.47
C ASP A 56 9.23 -14.93 -16.74
N ILE A 57 9.64 -15.36 -17.94
CA ILE A 57 9.56 -16.76 -18.36
C ILE A 57 10.58 -17.58 -17.59
N ALA A 58 11.83 -17.11 -17.53
CA ALA A 58 12.87 -17.68 -16.70
C ALA A 58 12.76 -17.19 -15.25
N PHE A 59 13.36 -17.91 -14.31
CA PHE A 59 13.58 -17.44 -12.93
C PHE A 59 14.83 -16.55 -12.81
N GLY A 60 15.65 -16.51 -13.86
CA GLY A 60 16.87 -15.69 -13.93
C GLY A 60 18.14 -16.48 -13.67
N GLN A 61 19.26 -15.87 -14.03
CA GLN A 61 20.55 -16.57 -14.08
C GLN A 61 21.03 -16.95 -12.66
N THR A 62 20.96 -18.24 -12.34
CA THR A 62 21.54 -18.82 -11.10
C THR A 62 22.90 -19.48 -11.39
N ALA A 63 23.62 -19.88 -10.34
CA ALA A 63 24.91 -20.56 -10.49
C ALA A 63 24.74 -21.99 -11.02
N ASP A 64 23.61 -22.60 -10.68
CA ASP A 64 23.32 -24.02 -10.84
C ASP A 64 22.30 -24.29 -11.97
N CYS A 65 21.56 -23.28 -12.46
CA CYS A 65 20.65 -23.42 -13.60
C CYS A 65 20.81 -22.24 -14.58
N PRO A 66 21.61 -22.39 -15.65
CA PRO A 66 21.75 -21.37 -16.69
C PRO A 66 20.43 -21.07 -17.41
N MET A 67 20.31 -19.87 -18.00
CA MET A 67 19.09 -19.42 -18.70
C MET A 67 18.61 -20.43 -19.76
N ALA A 68 19.51 -21.02 -20.54
CA ALA A 68 19.16 -21.99 -21.59
C ALA A 68 18.46 -23.25 -21.04
N GLU A 69 18.83 -23.71 -19.85
CA GLU A 69 18.19 -24.86 -19.19
C GLU A 69 16.81 -24.51 -18.65
N GLN A 70 16.55 -23.24 -18.34
CA GLN A 70 15.25 -22.73 -17.89
C GLN A 70 14.28 -22.56 -19.06
N TYR A 71 14.76 -22.13 -20.24
CA TYR A 71 13.91 -21.98 -21.42
C TYR A 71 13.47 -23.30 -22.04
N GLN A 72 14.19 -24.41 -21.81
CA GLN A 72 13.80 -25.72 -22.35
C GLN A 72 12.44 -26.23 -21.81
N PRO A 73 12.19 -26.29 -20.49
CA PRO A 73 10.86 -26.61 -19.96
C PRO A 73 9.81 -25.55 -20.32
N ALA A 74 10.20 -24.28 -20.51
CA ALA A 74 9.28 -23.25 -20.99
C ALA A 74 8.74 -23.58 -22.40
N LYS A 75 9.60 -24.01 -23.33
CA LYS A 75 9.19 -24.47 -24.68
C LYS A 75 8.19 -25.62 -24.58
N GLN A 76 8.42 -26.57 -23.68
CA GLN A 76 7.52 -27.73 -23.49
C GLN A 76 6.15 -27.32 -22.95
N PHE A 77 6.12 -26.43 -21.96
CA PHE A 77 4.88 -25.88 -21.41
C PHE A 77 4.07 -25.13 -22.47
N PHE A 78 4.71 -24.26 -23.25
CA PHE A 78 4.04 -23.54 -24.32
C PHE A 78 3.54 -24.47 -25.43
N ASP A 79 4.29 -25.50 -25.81
CA ASP A 79 3.84 -26.50 -26.79
C ASP A 79 2.58 -27.25 -26.29
N GLN A 80 2.53 -27.61 -25.00
CA GLN A 80 1.34 -28.23 -24.39
C GLN A 80 0.14 -27.28 -24.36
N LEU A 81 0.36 -26.02 -23.99
CA LEU A 81 -0.70 -25.01 -23.93
C LEU A 81 -1.27 -24.68 -25.34
N LEU A 82 -0.40 -24.57 -26.34
CA LEU A 82 -0.77 -24.35 -27.73
C LEU A 82 -1.58 -25.54 -28.28
N ALA A 83 -1.10 -26.76 -28.05
CA ALA A 83 -1.82 -27.99 -28.44
C ALA A 83 -3.21 -28.06 -27.78
N LEU A 84 -3.31 -27.70 -26.50
CA LEU A 84 -4.58 -27.66 -25.77
C LEU A 84 -5.59 -26.68 -26.38
N CYS A 85 -5.11 -25.51 -26.79
CA CYS A 85 -5.93 -24.49 -27.43
C CYS A 85 -6.21 -24.79 -28.93
N GLY A 86 -5.46 -25.71 -29.54
CA GLY A 86 -5.50 -25.99 -30.98
C GLY A 86 -4.87 -24.86 -31.80
N LEU A 87 -3.80 -24.25 -31.28
CA LEU A 87 -3.10 -23.12 -31.90
C LEU A 87 -1.69 -23.51 -32.32
N GLU A 88 -1.20 -22.85 -33.36
CA GLU A 88 0.19 -22.92 -33.79
C GLU A 88 1.04 -21.87 -33.07
N ARG A 89 2.37 -22.04 -33.09
CA ARG A 89 3.32 -21.15 -32.40
C ARG A 89 3.24 -19.68 -32.84
N ASP A 90 2.77 -19.41 -34.05
CA ASP A 90 2.57 -18.05 -34.58
C ASP A 90 1.41 -17.28 -33.89
N ARG A 91 0.65 -17.95 -33.01
CA ARG A 91 -0.40 -17.37 -32.17
C ARG A 91 0.03 -17.08 -30.73
N LEU A 92 1.24 -17.49 -30.34
CA LEU A 92 1.86 -17.15 -29.07
C LEU A 92 2.72 -15.90 -29.23
N PHE A 93 2.58 -14.94 -28.32
CA PHE A 93 3.34 -13.69 -28.27
C PHE A 93 3.89 -13.48 -26.85
N VAL A 94 5.20 -13.29 -26.75
CA VAL A 94 5.96 -13.18 -25.49
C VAL A 94 6.71 -11.85 -25.44
N VAL A 95 6.92 -11.26 -24.27
CA VAL A 95 7.88 -10.16 -24.06
C VAL A 95 8.81 -10.50 -22.89
N PRO A 96 10.02 -9.94 -22.81
CA PRO A 96 10.93 -10.24 -21.71
C PRO A 96 10.60 -9.47 -20.43
N GLY A 97 10.81 -10.11 -19.28
CA GLY A 97 10.83 -9.48 -17.96
C GLY A 97 12.23 -9.37 -17.33
N ASN A 98 12.33 -8.85 -16.11
CA ASN A 98 13.62 -8.65 -15.42
C ASN A 98 14.29 -9.97 -15.02
N HIS A 99 13.55 -11.07 -14.88
CA HIS A 99 14.12 -12.40 -14.68
C HIS A 99 14.65 -13.01 -15.98
N ASP A 100 14.24 -12.51 -17.16
CA ASP A 100 14.80 -12.95 -18.44
C ASP A 100 16.19 -12.33 -18.76
N VAL A 101 16.69 -11.45 -17.87
CA VAL A 101 17.99 -10.78 -17.98
C VAL A 101 19.11 -11.67 -17.42
N ASN A 102 20.14 -11.92 -18.23
CA ASN A 102 21.37 -12.52 -17.75
C ASN A 102 22.25 -11.47 -17.05
N ARG A 103 22.07 -11.34 -15.74
CA ARG A 103 22.81 -10.38 -14.90
C ARG A 103 24.34 -10.60 -14.91
N LYS A 104 24.85 -11.80 -15.26
CA LYS A 104 26.30 -12.05 -15.40
C LYS A 104 26.90 -11.37 -16.62
N LYS A 105 26.08 -11.04 -17.63
CA LYS A 105 26.50 -10.32 -18.85
C LYS A 105 26.35 -8.80 -18.71
N VAL A 106 25.91 -8.30 -17.55
CA VAL A 106 25.77 -6.85 -17.31
C VAL A 106 27.11 -6.26 -16.87
N LEU A 107 27.62 -5.29 -17.64
CA LEU A 107 28.80 -4.51 -17.26
C LEU A 107 28.41 -3.43 -16.25
N GLN A 108 28.98 -3.48 -15.04
CA GLN A 108 28.63 -2.55 -13.96
C GLN A 108 28.81 -1.07 -14.34
N GLY A 109 29.86 -0.75 -15.12
CA GLY A 109 30.10 0.62 -15.59
C GLY A 109 28.98 1.15 -16.49
N GLN A 110 28.43 0.32 -17.36
CA GLN A 110 27.33 0.68 -18.26
C GLN A 110 26.02 0.85 -17.47
N GLN A 111 25.73 -0.07 -16.54
CA GLN A 111 24.55 0.08 -15.70
C GLN A 111 24.60 1.36 -14.86
N ARG A 112 25.76 1.67 -14.28
CA ARG A 112 25.95 2.91 -13.51
C ARG A 112 25.70 4.14 -14.38
N HIS A 113 26.17 4.11 -15.63
CA HIS A 113 25.94 5.20 -16.58
C HIS A 113 24.45 5.36 -16.94
N LEU A 114 23.70 4.26 -17.15
CA LEU A 114 22.25 4.30 -17.36
C LEU A 114 21.50 4.92 -16.17
N TRP A 115 21.87 4.54 -14.93
CA TRP A 115 21.31 5.15 -13.72
C TRP A 115 21.69 6.62 -13.55
N GLU A 116 22.92 7.01 -13.88
CA GLU A 116 23.34 8.42 -13.85
C GLU A 116 22.54 9.27 -14.84
N MET A 117 22.31 8.78 -16.07
CA MET A 117 21.43 9.44 -17.03
C MET A 117 20.00 9.55 -16.51
N ALA A 118 19.51 8.53 -15.79
CA ALA A 118 18.15 8.51 -15.24
C ALA A 118 17.90 9.58 -14.16
N LYS A 119 18.96 10.18 -13.58
CA LYS A 119 18.84 11.33 -12.66
C LYS A 119 18.43 12.62 -13.36
N ASN A 120 18.73 12.75 -14.66
CA ASN A 120 18.35 13.90 -15.50
C ASN A 120 17.69 13.43 -16.80
N PRO A 121 16.58 12.69 -16.74
CA PRO A 121 16.14 11.84 -17.84
C PRO A 121 15.65 12.62 -19.08
N VAL A 122 15.12 13.82 -18.89
CA VAL A 122 14.68 14.70 -19.99
C VAL A 122 15.85 15.07 -20.92
N GLN A 123 17.06 15.22 -20.38
CA GLN A 123 18.25 15.56 -21.17
C GLN A 123 18.70 14.41 -22.06
N TYR A 124 18.58 13.17 -21.58
CA TYR A 124 19.15 11.98 -22.23
C TYR A 124 18.15 11.18 -23.08
N THR A 125 16.87 11.53 -23.06
CA THR A 125 15.81 10.82 -23.84
C THR A 125 16.12 10.75 -25.34
N ARG A 126 16.63 11.85 -25.93
CA ARG A 126 17.04 11.88 -27.35
C ARG A 126 18.26 11.01 -27.62
N GLU A 127 19.20 10.96 -26.68
CA GLU A 127 20.39 10.14 -26.80
C GLU A 127 20.02 8.64 -26.77
N ILE A 128 19.21 8.21 -25.81
CA ILE A 128 18.72 6.83 -25.73
C ILE A 128 17.94 6.46 -27.00
N SER A 129 17.05 7.33 -27.48
CA SER A 129 16.31 7.09 -28.73
C SER A 129 17.24 6.98 -29.95
N SER A 130 18.31 7.77 -30.00
CA SER A 130 19.35 7.69 -31.05
C SER A 130 20.13 6.37 -30.98
N ARG A 131 20.43 5.86 -29.77
CA ARG A 131 21.07 4.56 -29.57
C ARG A 131 20.23 3.41 -30.14
N PHE A 132 18.91 3.43 -29.91
CA PHE A 132 17.96 2.47 -30.51
C PHE A 132 17.90 2.56 -32.04
N ALA A 133 17.87 3.78 -32.58
CA ALA A 133 17.79 4.01 -34.02
C ALA A 133 19.05 3.55 -34.76
N SER A 134 20.22 3.92 -34.23
CA SER A 134 21.53 3.66 -34.85
C SER A 134 22.10 2.28 -34.55
N LEU A 135 21.56 1.57 -33.55
CA LEU A 135 22.17 0.36 -32.99
C LEU A 135 23.63 0.61 -32.61
N SER A 136 23.84 1.64 -31.79
CA SER A 136 25.19 2.06 -31.37
C SER A 136 25.95 0.91 -30.70
N ALA A 137 27.28 1.03 -30.63
CA ALA A 137 28.12 0.01 -30.00
C ALA A 137 27.76 -0.17 -28.52
N GLU A 138 27.48 0.93 -27.82
CA GLU A 138 27.04 0.95 -26.43
C GLU A 138 25.71 0.20 -26.27
N PHE A 139 24.74 0.46 -27.15
CA PHE A 139 23.45 -0.22 -27.11
C PHE A 139 23.57 -1.72 -27.38
N LYS A 140 24.38 -2.12 -28.36
CA LYS A 140 24.64 -3.55 -28.63
C LYS A 140 25.28 -4.24 -27.43
N GLU A 141 26.16 -3.54 -26.71
CA GLU A 141 26.78 -4.07 -25.51
C GLU A 141 25.78 -4.14 -24.34
N ASP A 142 24.94 -3.11 -24.15
CA ASP A 142 23.83 -3.16 -23.18
C ASP A 142 22.90 -4.37 -23.45
N MET A 143 22.63 -4.66 -24.72
CA MET A 143 21.77 -5.77 -25.15
C MET A 143 22.40 -7.16 -24.96
N ARG A 144 23.70 -7.29 -24.66
CA ARG A 144 24.33 -8.59 -24.34
C ARG A 144 23.64 -9.30 -23.18
N ARG A 145 23.08 -8.54 -22.23
CA ARG A 145 22.32 -9.08 -21.10
C ARG A 145 21.07 -9.85 -21.51
N MET A 146 20.55 -9.60 -22.72
CA MET A 146 19.33 -10.22 -23.25
C MET A 146 19.61 -11.32 -24.28
N GLU A 147 20.87 -11.64 -24.56
CA GLU A 147 21.27 -12.57 -25.63
C GLU A 147 20.61 -13.95 -25.47
N ASP A 148 20.46 -14.45 -24.23
CA ASP A 148 19.87 -15.77 -23.99
C ASP A 148 18.35 -15.78 -24.27
N TYR A 149 17.65 -14.69 -23.95
CA TYR A 149 16.25 -14.49 -24.36
C TYR A 149 16.14 -14.38 -25.89
N GLY A 150 17.07 -13.66 -26.53
CA GLY A 150 17.17 -13.55 -27.98
C GLY A 150 17.29 -14.91 -28.67
N VAL A 151 18.16 -15.79 -28.16
CA VAL A 151 18.31 -17.17 -28.64
C VAL A 151 17.02 -17.96 -28.48
N PHE A 152 16.38 -17.89 -27.31
CA PHE A 152 15.09 -18.55 -27.06
C PHE A 152 14.04 -18.12 -28.10
N VAL A 153 13.88 -16.82 -28.33
CA VAL A 153 12.91 -16.30 -29.30
C VAL A 153 13.29 -16.69 -30.74
N ALA A 154 14.56 -16.60 -31.12
CA ALA A 154 15.03 -16.96 -32.45
C ALA A 154 14.72 -18.43 -32.80
N GLU A 155 14.93 -19.33 -31.85
CA GLU A 155 14.72 -20.76 -32.03
C GLU A 155 13.25 -21.16 -31.94
N TYR A 156 12.49 -20.60 -31.00
CA TYR A 156 11.15 -21.08 -30.66
C TYR A 156 10.03 -20.25 -31.28
N LEU A 157 10.22 -18.92 -31.40
CA LEU A 157 9.22 -17.95 -31.84
C LEU A 157 9.79 -17.02 -32.92
N PRO A 158 10.21 -17.57 -34.08
CA PRO A 158 10.94 -16.80 -35.10
C PRO A 158 10.14 -15.64 -35.69
N HIS A 159 8.80 -15.67 -35.61
CA HIS A 159 7.94 -14.56 -36.00
C HIS A 159 8.13 -13.32 -35.13
N GLN A 160 8.65 -13.45 -33.91
CA GLN A 160 8.90 -12.35 -32.96
C GLN A 160 10.36 -11.94 -32.87
N HIS A 161 11.25 -12.65 -33.58
CA HIS A 161 12.67 -12.44 -33.45
C HIS A 161 13.12 -11.09 -34.04
N ASP A 162 13.67 -10.25 -33.18
CA ASP A 162 14.57 -9.15 -33.54
C ASP A 162 15.97 -9.50 -32.99
N PRO A 163 17.02 -9.48 -33.84
CA PRO A 163 18.35 -9.97 -33.49
C PRO A 163 19.10 -9.11 -32.45
N VAL A 164 18.65 -7.89 -32.17
CA VAL A 164 19.36 -6.98 -31.26
C VAL A 164 18.44 -6.39 -30.19
N ARG A 165 17.28 -5.84 -30.58
CA ARG A 165 16.38 -5.10 -29.70
C ARG A 165 15.42 -6.00 -28.93
N HIS A 166 15.17 -7.21 -29.42
CA HIS A 166 14.23 -8.18 -28.85
C HIS A 166 12.83 -7.60 -28.58
N LEU A 167 12.33 -6.83 -29.55
CA LEU A 167 10.99 -6.23 -29.58
C LEU A 167 10.35 -6.52 -30.94
N TYR A 168 9.03 -6.42 -31.05
CA TYR A 168 8.34 -6.67 -32.33
C TYR A 168 7.03 -5.90 -32.47
N ALA A 169 6.62 -5.71 -33.72
CA ALA A 169 5.27 -5.35 -34.12
C ALA A 169 4.78 -6.31 -35.21
N ARG A 170 3.62 -6.94 -34.99
CA ARG A 170 3.04 -7.92 -35.90
C ARG A 170 1.56 -7.70 -36.10
N GLN A 171 1.08 -7.93 -37.31
CA GLN A 171 -0.35 -7.96 -37.61
C GLN A 171 -0.75 -9.41 -37.88
N VAL A 172 -1.83 -9.85 -37.24
CA VAL A 172 -2.43 -11.16 -37.46
C VAL A 172 -3.90 -10.99 -37.77
N THR A 173 -4.40 -11.76 -38.73
CA THR A 173 -5.84 -11.79 -39.02
C THR A 173 -6.48 -12.95 -38.25
N VAL A 174 -7.47 -12.65 -37.43
CA VAL A 174 -8.25 -13.63 -36.65
C VAL A 174 -9.72 -13.35 -36.90
N ASN A 175 -10.47 -14.34 -37.41
CA ASN A 175 -11.89 -14.19 -37.74
C ASN A 175 -12.20 -12.97 -38.66
N GLY A 176 -11.25 -12.55 -39.50
CA GLY A 176 -11.40 -11.39 -40.39
C GLY A 176 -11.02 -10.04 -39.76
N ILE A 177 -10.66 -10.01 -38.47
CA ILE A 177 -10.17 -8.82 -37.75
C ILE A 177 -8.66 -8.75 -37.87
N LYS A 178 -8.11 -7.62 -38.29
CA LYS A 178 -6.65 -7.36 -38.29
C LYS A 178 -6.21 -6.87 -36.91
N VAL A 179 -5.63 -7.77 -36.14
CA VAL A 179 -5.10 -7.48 -34.80
C VAL A 179 -3.62 -7.12 -34.92
N GLY A 180 -3.27 -5.89 -34.55
CA GLY A 180 -1.90 -5.42 -34.41
C GLY A 180 -1.39 -5.64 -32.99
N ILE A 181 -0.26 -6.33 -32.85
CA ILE A 181 0.34 -6.72 -31.58
C ILE A 181 1.75 -6.11 -31.51
N ALA A 182 2.01 -5.32 -30.48
CA ALA A 182 3.32 -4.72 -30.21
C ALA A 182 3.92 -5.30 -28.92
N GLY A 183 5.07 -5.96 -29.02
CA GLY A 183 5.86 -6.42 -27.89
C GLY A 183 6.99 -5.45 -27.58
N PHE A 184 6.90 -4.76 -26.43
CA PHE A 184 7.93 -3.84 -25.96
C PHE A 184 8.99 -4.60 -25.15
N ASN A 185 10.27 -4.25 -25.35
CA ASN A 185 11.33 -4.73 -24.49
C ASN A 185 11.55 -3.73 -23.35
N SER A 186 10.94 -3.99 -22.19
CA SER A 186 11.17 -3.20 -20.98
C SER A 186 12.40 -3.63 -20.19
N ALA A 187 12.89 -4.86 -20.37
CA ALA A 187 13.91 -5.47 -19.52
C ALA A 187 15.36 -5.05 -19.86
N TRP A 188 15.59 -4.43 -21.03
CA TRP A 188 16.94 -4.17 -21.54
C TRP A 188 17.80 -3.27 -20.64
N SER A 189 17.20 -2.42 -19.78
CA SER A 189 17.93 -1.58 -18.84
C SER A 189 17.94 -2.11 -17.40
N CYS A 190 17.41 -3.32 -17.17
CA CYS A 190 17.32 -3.92 -15.84
C CYS A 190 18.64 -4.55 -15.39
N PHE A 191 18.80 -4.61 -14.08
CA PHE A 191 19.92 -5.19 -13.37
C PHE A 191 19.53 -5.73 -11.98
N ASN A 192 18.88 -4.94 -11.12
CA ASN A 192 18.56 -5.34 -9.74
C ASN A 192 17.39 -4.54 -9.13
N ASP A 193 17.08 -4.82 -7.85
CA ASP A 193 15.92 -4.25 -7.15
C ASP A 193 15.97 -2.71 -6.96
N SER A 194 17.10 -2.06 -7.26
CA SER A 194 17.23 -0.61 -7.25
C SER A 194 16.74 0.08 -8.52
N ASP A 195 16.31 -0.68 -9.53
CA ASP A 195 15.91 -0.14 -10.84
C ASP A 195 14.58 0.60 -10.83
N LYS A 196 13.74 0.39 -9.81
CA LYS A 196 12.42 1.02 -9.72
C LYS A 196 12.52 2.55 -9.80
N GLY A 197 11.83 3.13 -10.78
CA GLY A 197 11.82 4.56 -11.06
C GLY A 197 13.04 5.07 -11.83
N GLN A 198 13.94 4.18 -12.28
CA GLN A 198 15.21 4.53 -12.93
C GLN A 198 15.37 3.89 -14.31
N MET A 199 14.51 2.95 -14.70
CA MET A 199 14.63 2.24 -15.97
C MET A 199 14.43 3.13 -17.19
N TRP A 200 15.07 2.75 -18.29
CA TRP A 200 14.91 3.34 -19.61
C TRP A 200 14.14 2.40 -20.51
N LEU A 201 13.17 2.92 -21.27
CA LEU A 201 12.47 2.15 -22.30
C LEU A 201 13.02 2.49 -23.69
N GLY A 202 13.51 3.70 -23.90
CA GLY A 202 13.59 4.29 -25.23
C GLY A 202 12.19 4.52 -25.79
N ALA A 203 11.24 4.97 -24.96
CA ALA A 203 9.82 4.99 -25.30
C ALA A 203 9.54 5.77 -26.58
N GLU A 204 10.15 6.95 -26.75
CA GLU A 204 9.93 7.77 -27.96
C GLU A 204 10.21 6.97 -29.24
N TRP A 205 11.34 6.26 -29.29
CA TRP A 205 11.69 5.43 -30.43
C TRP A 205 10.80 4.18 -30.55
N GLN A 206 10.64 3.41 -29.47
CA GLN A 206 9.86 2.17 -29.50
C GLN A 206 8.41 2.44 -29.93
N PHE A 207 7.73 3.43 -29.33
CA PHE A 207 6.35 3.77 -29.71
C PHE A 207 6.24 4.23 -31.18
N ASN A 208 7.19 5.03 -31.68
CA ASN A 208 7.21 5.42 -33.09
C ASN A 208 7.39 4.22 -34.02
N HIS A 209 8.29 3.31 -33.68
CA HIS A 209 8.51 2.08 -34.42
C HIS A 209 7.24 1.21 -34.47
N MET A 210 6.59 1.01 -33.32
CA MET A 210 5.36 0.22 -33.22
C MET A 210 4.20 0.88 -33.99
N HIS A 211 4.03 2.19 -33.87
CA HIS A 211 2.95 2.93 -34.52
C HIS A 211 2.98 2.76 -36.04
N GLY A 212 4.15 2.94 -36.66
CA GLY A 212 4.30 2.77 -38.11
C GLY A 212 4.09 1.33 -38.57
N ALA A 213 4.59 0.34 -37.82
CA ALA A 213 4.45 -1.07 -38.17
C ALA A 213 3.02 -1.61 -38.00
N LEU A 214 2.20 -0.98 -37.15
CA LEU A 214 0.82 -1.37 -36.89
C LEU A 214 -0.21 -0.48 -37.60
N GLU A 215 0.20 0.33 -38.57
CA GLU A 215 -0.72 1.13 -39.37
C GLU A 215 -1.73 0.24 -40.12
N GLY A 216 -3.01 0.62 -40.12
CA GLY A 216 -4.09 -0.13 -40.76
C GLY A 216 -4.62 -1.37 -40.01
N ALA A 217 -4.18 -1.63 -38.78
CA ALA A 217 -4.80 -2.63 -37.90
C ALA A 217 -6.14 -2.14 -37.32
N ASP A 218 -7.12 -3.03 -37.22
CA ASP A 218 -8.46 -2.74 -36.67
C ASP A 218 -8.43 -2.66 -35.14
N LEU A 219 -7.58 -3.47 -34.52
CA LEU A 219 -7.39 -3.53 -33.07
C LEU A 219 -5.89 -3.57 -32.74
N LYS A 220 -5.42 -2.71 -31.84
CA LYS A 220 -4.01 -2.65 -31.42
C LYS A 220 -3.84 -3.02 -29.94
N ILE A 221 -2.98 -4.00 -29.69
CA ILE A 221 -2.66 -4.54 -28.37
C ILE A 221 -1.16 -4.32 -28.10
N GLY A 222 -0.83 -3.63 -27.01
CA GLY A 222 0.54 -3.46 -26.53
C GLY A 222 0.84 -4.43 -25.39
N LEU A 223 2.01 -5.08 -25.43
CA LEU A 223 2.51 -6.02 -24.42
C LEU A 223 3.81 -5.46 -23.84
N ILE A 224 3.92 -5.39 -22.50
CA ILE A 224 5.13 -4.95 -21.78
C ILE A 224 5.21 -5.70 -20.45
N HIS A 225 6.39 -5.97 -19.90
CA HIS A 225 6.46 -6.63 -18.59
C HIS A 225 6.26 -5.64 -17.43
N HIS A 226 7.08 -4.59 -17.38
CA HIS A 226 7.10 -3.67 -16.23
C HIS A 226 5.98 -2.62 -16.31
N PRO A 227 5.32 -2.30 -15.17
CA PRO A 227 4.37 -1.21 -15.09
C PRO A 227 5.07 0.16 -15.15
N ARG A 228 4.28 1.23 -15.34
CA ARG A 228 4.82 2.56 -15.66
C ARG A 228 5.74 3.15 -14.57
N ASP A 229 5.52 2.81 -13.31
CA ASP A 229 6.24 3.35 -12.15
C ASP A 229 7.67 2.80 -12.00
N TRP A 230 8.05 1.82 -12.81
CA TRP A 230 9.42 1.31 -12.90
C TRP A 230 10.34 2.19 -13.76
N PHE A 231 9.77 2.96 -14.68
CA PHE A 231 10.53 3.81 -15.58
C PHE A 231 10.84 5.17 -14.96
N ASN A 232 11.91 5.80 -15.44
CA ASN A 232 12.22 7.17 -15.06
C ASN A 232 11.10 8.16 -15.47
N GLN A 233 11.14 9.37 -14.91
CA GLN A 233 10.07 10.35 -15.08
C GLN A 233 9.81 10.73 -16.54
N ALA A 234 10.84 10.83 -17.40
CA ALA A 234 10.67 11.22 -18.80
C ALA A 234 9.96 10.11 -19.60
N GLU A 235 10.42 8.87 -19.42
CA GLU A 235 9.81 7.69 -20.04
C GLU A 235 8.36 7.50 -19.57
N THR A 236 8.09 7.69 -18.28
CA THR A 236 6.73 7.60 -17.71
C THR A 236 5.75 8.55 -18.39
N GLN A 237 6.17 9.78 -18.69
CA GLN A 237 5.32 10.76 -19.37
C GLN A 237 5.02 10.33 -20.82
N ILE A 238 6.03 9.84 -21.55
CA ILE A 238 5.84 9.36 -22.93
C ILE A 238 4.93 8.14 -22.95
N ILE A 239 5.18 7.15 -22.08
CA ILE A 239 4.34 5.96 -21.93
C ILE A 239 2.90 6.37 -21.61
N LYS A 240 2.68 7.30 -20.66
CA LYS A 240 1.34 7.79 -20.28
C LYS A 240 0.61 8.38 -21.49
N GLN A 241 1.28 9.22 -22.27
CA GLN A 241 0.68 9.89 -23.42
C GLN A 241 0.41 8.93 -24.59
N ARG A 242 1.41 8.11 -24.95
CA ARG A 242 1.38 7.30 -26.17
C ARG A 242 0.53 6.06 -26.05
N LYS A 243 0.53 5.38 -24.90
CA LYS A 243 -0.21 4.11 -24.75
C LYS A 243 -1.70 4.24 -25.00
N ALA A 244 -2.33 5.30 -24.47
CA ALA A 244 -3.77 5.53 -24.62
C ALA A 244 -4.14 6.08 -26.02
N HIS A 245 -3.17 6.67 -26.72
CA HIS A 245 -3.35 7.17 -28.07
C HIS A 245 -3.23 6.04 -29.10
N ASP A 246 -2.19 5.21 -28.97
CA ASP A 246 -1.74 4.25 -29.99
C ASP A 246 -2.38 2.86 -29.86
N PHE A 247 -2.88 2.49 -28.68
CA PHE A 247 -3.39 1.14 -28.39
C PHE A 247 -4.78 1.16 -27.75
N GLN A 248 -5.54 0.08 -27.95
CA GLN A 248 -6.84 -0.16 -27.30
C GLN A 248 -6.70 -1.07 -26.08
N PHE A 249 -5.73 -1.98 -26.11
CA PHE A 249 -5.39 -2.84 -24.98
C PHE A 249 -3.91 -2.71 -24.62
N TRP A 250 -3.61 -2.65 -23.33
CA TRP A 250 -2.25 -2.59 -22.80
C TRP A 250 -2.07 -3.63 -21.71
N LEU A 251 -1.31 -4.68 -22.00
CA LEU A 251 -1.14 -5.85 -21.14
C LEU A 251 0.23 -5.80 -20.46
N HIS A 252 0.27 -6.08 -19.15
CA HIS A 252 1.52 -6.24 -18.42
C HIS A 252 1.50 -7.27 -17.28
N GLY A 253 2.67 -7.52 -16.68
CA GLY A 253 2.87 -8.41 -15.53
C GLY A 253 3.50 -7.67 -14.34
N HIS A 254 4.35 -8.38 -13.59
CA HIS A 254 5.26 -7.87 -12.55
C HIS A 254 4.64 -7.32 -11.25
N SER A 255 3.38 -6.85 -11.21
CA SER A 255 2.77 -6.36 -9.95
C SER A 255 1.95 -7.43 -9.20
N HIS A 256 1.95 -8.67 -9.74
CA HIS A 256 1.36 -9.90 -9.19
C HIS A 256 -0.13 -9.76 -8.85
N ASN A 257 -0.81 -8.88 -9.58
CA ASN A 257 -2.11 -8.36 -9.22
C ASN A 257 -2.97 -8.37 -10.49
N PRO A 258 -3.91 -9.30 -10.68
CA PRO A 258 -4.72 -9.37 -11.90
C PRO A 258 -5.81 -8.29 -11.92
N TRP A 259 -5.43 -7.02 -12.10
CA TRP A 259 -6.35 -5.89 -12.17
C TRP A 259 -6.65 -5.54 -13.63
N LEU A 260 -7.92 -5.21 -13.87
CA LEU A 260 -8.38 -4.58 -15.10
C LEU A 260 -8.67 -3.11 -14.78
N GLU A 261 -7.99 -2.17 -15.45
CA GLU A 261 -8.34 -0.75 -15.37
C GLU A 261 -9.16 -0.34 -16.61
N PRO A 262 -10.49 -0.22 -16.51
CA PRO A 262 -11.32 0.18 -17.64
C PRO A 262 -11.15 1.68 -17.92
N GLY A 263 -10.44 2.03 -18.98
CA GLY A 263 -10.44 3.37 -19.56
C GLY A 263 -11.39 3.46 -20.75
N GLN A 264 -11.99 4.64 -21.01
CA GLN A 264 -12.90 4.83 -22.15
C GLN A 264 -12.26 4.56 -23.53
N ARG A 265 -10.93 4.67 -23.62
CA ARG A 265 -10.14 4.52 -24.87
C ARG A 265 -9.09 3.41 -24.81
N LEU A 266 -8.60 3.06 -23.62
CA LEU A 266 -7.59 2.03 -23.39
C LEU A 266 -8.01 1.16 -22.21
N ILE A 267 -8.00 -0.15 -22.42
CA ILE A 267 -8.21 -1.15 -21.37
C ILE A 267 -6.84 -1.69 -20.96
N LYS A 268 -6.50 -1.56 -19.68
CA LYS A 268 -5.28 -2.17 -19.15
C LYS A 268 -5.63 -3.49 -18.47
N LEU A 269 -4.81 -4.49 -18.73
CA LEU A 269 -4.97 -5.84 -18.21
C LEU A 269 -3.66 -6.29 -17.60
N GLU A 270 -3.69 -6.62 -16.32
CA GLU A 270 -2.57 -7.26 -15.65
C GLU A 270 -2.83 -8.76 -15.50
N ALA A 271 -1.79 -9.57 -15.71
CA ALA A 271 -1.83 -10.98 -15.35
C ALA A 271 -1.23 -11.17 -13.95
N GLY A 272 -1.85 -12.03 -13.15
CA GLY A 272 -1.18 -12.56 -11.96
C GLY A 272 0.02 -13.43 -12.36
N ALA A 273 0.79 -13.84 -11.37
CA ALA A 273 1.95 -14.68 -11.63
C ALA A 273 1.53 -16.14 -11.87
N ILE A 274 2.35 -16.93 -12.55
CA ILE A 274 2.14 -18.38 -12.74
C ILE A 274 3.18 -19.19 -11.96
N GLY A 275 4.26 -18.55 -11.52
CA GLY A 275 5.14 -18.93 -10.42
C GLY A 275 5.23 -17.78 -9.42
N ALA A 276 5.01 -18.01 -8.13
CA ALA A 276 5.16 -16.98 -7.10
C ALA A 276 5.60 -17.60 -5.77
N ASP A 277 6.18 -16.78 -4.89
CA ASP A 277 6.61 -17.21 -3.56
C ASP A 277 5.41 -17.58 -2.64
N THR A 278 4.21 -17.10 -2.95
CA THR A 278 2.98 -17.30 -2.17
C THR A 278 1.75 -17.54 -3.07
N ASP A 279 0.85 -18.46 -2.65
CA ASP A 279 -0.33 -18.89 -3.41
C ASP A 279 -1.29 -17.74 -3.83
N ASP A 280 -1.37 -16.65 -3.05
CA ASP A 280 -2.25 -15.51 -3.29
C ASP A 280 -1.86 -14.60 -4.47
N GLN A 281 -0.67 -14.80 -5.04
CA GLN A 281 -0.14 -14.02 -6.17
C GLN A 281 -0.38 -14.70 -7.54
N PHE A 282 -0.83 -15.95 -7.52
CA PHE A 282 -1.01 -16.73 -8.74
C PHE A 282 -2.33 -16.37 -9.44
N GLY A 283 -2.28 -16.01 -10.73
CA GLY A 283 -3.48 -15.67 -11.48
C GLY A 283 -3.29 -15.56 -12.99
N PHE A 284 -4.36 -15.69 -13.76
CA PHE A 284 -4.37 -15.40 -15.19
C PHE A 284 -5.72 -14.83 -15.63
N ASN A 285 -5.76 -14.27 -16.84
CA ASN A 285 -7.01 -13.79 -17.41
C ASN A 285 -7.27 -14.35 -18.82
N LEU A 286 -8.53 -14.61 -19.12
CA LEU A 286 -9.02 -14.97 -20.45
C LEU A 286 -10.04 -13.94 -20.90
N VAL A 287 -9.77 -13.26 -22.00
CA VAL A 287 -10.60 -12.15 -22.48
C VAL A 287 -11.39 -12.56 -23.70
N SER A 288 -12.66 -12.19 -23.72
CA SER A 288 -13.58 -12.35 -24.85
C SER A 288 -14.07 -10.98 -25.29
N LEU A 289 -13.81 -10.61 -26.55
CA LEU A 289 -14.17 -9.31 -27.12
C LEU A 289 -15.15 -9.49 -28.28
N ASP A 290 -16.24 -8.72 -28.27
CA ASP A 290 -17.17 -8.56 -29.38
C ASP A 290 -17.02 -7.15 -29.97
N LEU A 291 -16.39 -7.07 -31.13
CA LEU A 291 -16.08 -5.79 -31.79
C LEU A 291 -17.31 -5.11 -32.39
N GLN A 292 -18.38 -5.85 -32.67
CA GLN A 292 -19.60 -5.28 -33.25
C GLN A 292 -20.46 -4.62 -32.19
N GLN A 293 -20.53 -5.22 -31.00
CA GLN A 293 -21.26 -4.65 -29.86
C GLN A 293 -20.44 -3.64 -29.05
N GLY A 294 -19.12 -3.59 -29.29
CA GLY A 294 -18.21 -2.77 -28.50
C GLY A 294 -18.19 -3.20 -27.03
N SER A 295 -18.26 -4.51 -26.78
CA SER A 295 -18.32 -5.07 -25.43
C SER A 295 -17.38 -6.27 -25.30
N GLY A 296 -16.77 -6.44 -24.14
CA GLY A 296 -15.99 -7.61 -23.82
C GLY A 296 -16.15 -8.04 -22.37
N VAL A 297 -15.61 -9.21 -22.06
CA VAL A 297 -15.54 -9.76 -20.71
C VAL A 297 -14.16 -10.35 -20.48
N ALA A 298 -13.54 -10.01 -19.36
CA ALA A 298 -12.35 -10.68 -18.87
C ALA A 298 -12.75 -11.67 -17.78
N HIS A 299 -12.44 -12.94 -17.98
CA HIS A 299 -12.58 -13.99 -16.98
C HIS A 299 -11.30 -14.02 -16.15
N LEU A 300 -11.41 -13.74 -14.86
CA LEU A 300 -10.28 -13.65 -13.93
C LEU A 300 -10.17 -14.93 -13.11
N PHE A 301 -8.94 -15.45 -12.99
CA PHE A 301 -8.66 -16.68 -12.27
C PHE A 301 -7.51 -16.48 -11.29
N GLU A 302 -7.66 -17.08 -10.11
CA GLU A 302 -6.63 -17.15 -9.08
C GLU A 302 -6.34 -18.60 -8.71
N TYR A 303 -5.18 -18.86 -8.11
CA TYR A 303 -4.86 -20.16 -7.55
C TYR A 303 -4.86 -20.11 -6.01
N LYS A 304 -5.97 -20.53 -5.38
CA LYS A 304 -6.01 -20.77 -3.93
C LYS A 304 -6.52 -22.18 -3.66
N ASN A 305 -5.61 -23.08 -3.30
CA ASN A 305 -5.86 -24.53 -3.20
C ASN A 305 -6.32 -25.19 -4.52
N GLY A 306 -6.01 -24.57 -5.65
CA GLY A 306 -6.47 -24.96 -6.99
C GLY A 306 -6.90 -23.75 -7.82
N TRP A 307 -6.96 -23.91 -9.14
CA TRP A 307 -7.46 -22.88 -10.05
C TRP A 307 -8.96 -22.68 -9.86
N LYS A 308 -9.36 -21.46 -9.53
CA LYS A 308 -10.75 -21.06 -9.38
C LYS A 308 -10.95 -19.63 -9.89
N VAL A 309 -12.22 -19.26 -10.01
CA VAL A 309 -12.63 -17.93 -10.41
C VAL A 309 -12.23 -16.93 -9.33
N GLN A 310 -11.63 -15.82 -9.75
CA GLN A 310 -11.25 -14.73 -8.85
C GLN A 310 -12.35 -13.68 -8.83
N THR A 311 -12.90 -13.43 -7.66
CA THR A 311 -13.93 -12.41 -7.47
C THR A 311 -13.31 -11.09 -7.05
N VAL A 312 -13.69 -10.00 -7.70
CA VAL A 312 -13.34 -8.63 -7.30
C VAL A 312 -14.61 -7.92 -6.89
N ALA A 313 -14.68 -7.49 -5.63
CA ALA A 313 -15.85 -6.78 -5.10
C ALA A 313 -16.22 -5.60 -6.00
N ASP A 314 -17.52 -5.39 -6.21
CA ASP A 314 -18.13 -4.33 -7.02
C ASP A 314 -17.86 -4.35 -8.54
N MET A 315 -16.84 -5.08 -9.02
CA MET A 315 -16.39 -5.02 -10.43
C MET A 315 -16.43 -6.36 -11.17
N ALA A 316 -16.24 -7.48 -10.46
CA ALA A 316 -16.30 -8.84 -11.00
C ALA A 316 -16.68 -9.82 -9.88
N GLU A 317 -17.89 -9.68 -9.31
CA GLU A 317 -18.37 -10.47 -8.17
C GLU A 317 -18.45 -11.98 -8.47
N ASP A 318 -18.62 -12.34 -9.74
CA ASP A 318 -18.63 -13.71 -10.26
C ASP A 318 -17.36 -14.04 -11.07
N GLY A 319 -16.32 -13.20 -10.95
CA GLY A 319 -15.06 -13.22 -11.71
C GLY A 319 -15.19 -13.00 -13.21
N HIS A 320 -16.35 -12.49 -13.65
CA HIS A 320 -16.52 -11.93 -14.98
C HIS A 320 -16.48 -10.41 -14.91
N TRP A 321 -15.40 -9.84 -15.42
CA TRP A 321 -15.28 -8.39 -15.53
C TRP A 321 -15.77 -7.91 -16.89
N HIS A 322 -16.97 -7.35 -16.93
CA HIS A 322 -17.55 -6.80 -18.14
C HIS A 322 -17.03 -5.39 -18.45
N PHE A 323 -16.71 -5.11 -19.72
CA PHE A 323 -16.24 -3.80 -20.15
C PHE A 323 -16.82 -3.41 -21.52
N LYS A 324 -16.92 -2.10 -21.77
CA LYS A 324 -17.27 -1.55 -23.09
C LYS A 324 -16.02 -1.00 -23.77
N HIS A 325 -15.92 -1.21 -25.07
CA HIS A 325 -14.85 -0.73 -25.93
C HIS A 325 -15.42 0.18 -27.02
N SER A 326 -14.94 1.41 -27.06
CA SER A 326 -15.34 2.47 -27.99
C SER A 326 -14.72 2.29 -29.37
N ALA A 327 -15.03 1.21 -30.09
CA ALA A 327 -14.77 1.14 -31.54
C ALA A 327 -16.03 1.60 -32.28
N LEU A 328 -16.18 2.90 -32.53
CA LEU A 328 -17.18 3.38 -33.49
C LEU A 328 -16.57 4.37 -34.49
N VAL A 329 -16.65 3.96 -35.75
CA VAL A 329 -16.63 4.79 -36.96
C VAL A 329 -17.61 5.94 -36.78
N ALA A 330 -17.14 7.18 -36.95
CA ALA A 330 -17.94 8.39 -36.78
C ALA A 330 -18.85 8.68 -37.99
N PRO A 331 -20.03 9.30 -37.77
CA PRO A 331 -20.44 10.42 -38.61
C PRO A 331 -20.87 11.67 -37.81
N SER A 332 -20.85 12.77 -38.56
CA SER A 332 -20.82 14.21 -38.23
C SER A 332 -22.18 14.89 -37.93
N SER A 333 -22.10 16.19 -37.58
CA SER A 333 -23.11 17.30 -37.64
C SER A 333 -24.04 17.48 -36.42
N GLU A 334 -24.53 18.68 -36.05
CA GLU A 334 -24.23 20.11 -36.23
C GLU A 334 -25.06 20.86 -35.16
N VAL A 335 -24.68 22.10 -34.85
CA VAL A 335 -25.19 22.96 -33.76
C VAL A 335 -26.42 23.76 -34.22
N SER A 336 -27.33 24.12 -33.31
CA SER A 336 -28.15 25.34 -33.48
C SER A 336 -28.52 26.00 -32.14
N ASP A 337 -28.42 27.33 -32.17
CA ASP A 337 -28.53 28.37 -31.12
C ASP A 337 -29.96 28.91 -30.95
N SER A 338 -30.26 29.56 -29.82
CA SER A 338 -31.07 30.82 -29.67
C SER A 338 -31.63 30.98 -28.23
N THR A 339 -31.05 31.85 -27.39
CA THR A 339 -31.33 33.30 -27.10
C THR A 339 -32.41 33.61 -26.05
N GLU A 340 -31.95 34.33 -25.02
CA GLU A 340 -32.61 34.89 -23.81
C GLU A 340 -33.58 36.06 -24.05
N THR A 341 -34.41 36.41 -23.03
CA THR A 341 -34.75 37.79 -22.61
C THR A 341 -35.57 37.82 -21.26
N PRO A 342 -35.72 38.96 -20.52
CA PRO A 342 -35.23 39.16 -19.13
C PRO A 342 -36.31 39.49 -18.04
N PRO A 343 -35.93 39.73 -16.76
CA PRO A 343 -36.83 39.74 -15.58
C PRO A 343 -37.14 41.14 -14.98
N LEU A 344 -38.01 41.18 -13.95
CA LEU A 344 -38.42 42.37 -13.16
C LEU A 344 -38.42 42.05 -11.63
N PRO A 345 -38.44 43.04 -10.70
CA PRO A 345 -37.41 43.22 -9.67
C PRO A 345 -37.82 42.96 -8.19
N THR A 346 -36.81 42.87 -7.32
CA THR A 346 -36.85 42.73 -5.84
C THR A 346 -37.01 44.06 -5.07
N PRO A 347 -37.53 44.06 -3.82
CA PRO A 347 -37.36 45.16 -2.85
C PRO A 347 -36.23 44.94 -1.82
N GLU A 348 -35.88 46.02 -1.11
CA GLU A 348 -34.59 46.40 -0.51
C GLU A 348 -34.32 46.00 0.97
N ASN A 349 -33.03 46.11 1.33
CA ASN A 349 -32.34 45.87 2.62
C ASN A 349 -32.50 46.99 3.68
N PRO A 350 -32.01 46.75 4.92
CA PRO A 350 -31.35 47.77 5.76
C PRO A 350 -29.91 47.35 6.15
N PRO A 351 -29.13 48.17 6.90
CA PRO A 351 -28.05 49.05 6.41
C PRO A 351 -26.62 48.49 6.60
N ALA A 352 -25.70 49.00 5.79
CA ALA A 352 -24.32 48.53 5.63
C ALA A 352 -23.33 49.06 6.69
N GLU A 353 -22.56 48.15 7.31
CA GLU A 353 -21.18 48.43 7.75
C GLU A 353 -20.31 48.69 6.51
N GLU A 354 -19.33 49.60 6.60
CA GLU A 354 -18.43 49.95 5.50
C GLU A 354 -17.80 48.69 4.88
N ALA A 355 -18.21 48.42 3.64
CA ALA A 355 -17.75 47.24 2.91
C ALA A 355 -16.23 47.26 2.74
N PRO A 356 -15.53 46.14 2.96
CA PRO A 356 -14.11 46.03 2.63
C PRO A 356 -13.92 46.38 1.14
N LYS A 357 -12.94 47.24 0.84
CA LYS A 357 -12.64 47.67 -0.53
C LYS A 357 -12.51 46.44 -1.44
N PRO A 358 -13.12 46.45 -2.65
CA PRO A 358 -13.04 45.32 -3.56
C PRO A 358 -11.58 45.00 -3.88
N THR A 359 -11.23 43.72 -3.77
CA THR A 359 -9.89 43.24 -4.10
C THR A 359 -9.63 43.47 -5.58
N GLU A 360 -8.66 44.33 -5.91
CA GLU A 360 -8.28 44.59 -7.29
C GLU A 360 -7.78 43.30 -7.96
N LEU A 361 -8.31 43.01 -9.15
CA LEU A 361 -8.02 41.77 -9.88
C LEU A 361 -6.95 41.94 -10.97
N PHE A 362 -6.34 43.13 -11.03
CA PHE A 362 -5.18 43.47 -11.85
C PHE A 362 -5.30 42.98 -13.31
N GLY A 363 -6.40 43.36 -13.99
CA GLY A 363 -6.64 43.04 -15.41
C GLY A 363 -7.37 41.72 -15.67
N ARG A 364 -7.80 40.99 -14.62
CA ARG A 364 -8.59 39.76 -14.74
C ARG A 364 -10.11 39.99 -14.76
N ASP A 365 -10.56 41.21 -14.97
CA ASP A 365 -12.00 41.55 -14.97
C ASP A 365 -12.78 40.75 -16.04
N LYS A 366 -12.19 40.58 -17.23
CA LYS A 366 -12.76 39.74 -18.30
C LYS A 366 -12.86 38.27 -17.91
N LEU A 367 -11.88 37.77 -17.14
CA LEU A 367 -11.86 36.38 -16.69
C LEU A 367 -12.95 36.13 -15.64
N ILE A 368 -13.14 37.05 -14.68
CA ILE A 368 -14.23 36.96 -13.72
C ILE A 368 -15.60 37.04 -14.40
N ALA A 369 -15.77 37.91 -15.40
CA ALA A 369 -17.01 37.96 -16.17
C ALA A 369 -17.31 36.61 -16.86
N SER A 370 -16.30 36.02 -17.51
CA SER A 370 -16.40 34.68 -18.12
C SER A 370 -16.77 33.58 -17.11
N LEU A 371 -16.08 33.54 -15.96
CA LEU A 371 -16.37 32.58 -14.89
C LEU A 371 -17.77 32.75 -14.29
N THR A 372 -18.25 34.00 -14.19
CA THR A 372 -19.59 34.32 -13.70
C THR A 372 -20.65 33.78 -14.66
N THR A 373 -20.45 33.92 -15.97
CA THR A 373 -21.33 33.34 -16.99
C THR A 373 -21.31 31.81 -16.92
N ALA A 374 -20.12 31.20 -16.88
CA ALA A 374 -19.97 29.75 -16.82
C ALA A 374 -20.65 29.11 -15.59
N LEU A 375 -20.56 29.74 -14.42
CA LEU A 375 -21.18 29.25 -13.18
C LEU A 375 -22.70 29.56 -13.09
N LYS A 376 -23.22 30.43 -13.97
CA LYS A 376 -24.67 30.58 -14.17
C LYS A 376 -25.22 29.46 -15.05
N GLU A 377 -24.48 29.08 -16.09
CA GLU A 377 -24.87 28.02 -17.04
C GLU A 377 -24.75 26.62 -16.44
N LYS A 378 -23.67 26.36 -15.67
CA LYS A 378 -23.41 25.07 -15.03
C LYS A 378 -23.31 25.20 -13.52
N PRO A 379 -23.76 24.20 -12.75
CA PRO A 379 -23.73 24.25 -11.29
C PRO A 379 -22.30 24.17 -10.71
N CYS A 380 -21.31 23.77 -11.51
CA CYS A 380 -19.95 23.51 -11.07
C CYS A 380 -18.90 24.19 -11.96
N ILE A 381 -17.83 24.70 -11.35
CA ILE A 381 -16.61 25.13 -12.03
C ILE A 381 -15.38 24.52 -11.35
N ALA A 382 -14.38 24.14 -12.13
CA ALA A 382 -13.10 23.63 -11.66
C ALA A 382 -11.97 24.54 -12.17
N LEU A 383 -11.30 25.24 -11.26
CA LEU A 383 -10.22 26.16 -11.56
C LEU A 383 -8.87 25.48 -11.30
N HIS A 384 -8.03 25.34 -12.32
CA HIS A 384 -6.70 24.75 -12.18
C HIS A 384 -5.59 25.72 -12.58
N GLY A 385 -4.38 25.53 -12.05
CA GLY A 385 -3.21 26.32 -12.38
C GLY A 385 -2.16 26.32 -11.27
N LEU A 386 -0.99 26.91 -11.52
CA LEU A 386 0.11 26.93 -10.57
C LEU A 386 -0.31 27.51 -9.20
N SER A 387 0.29 26.96 -8.13
CA SER A 387 0.04 27.43 -6.76
C SER A 387 0.51 28.86 -6.59
N GLY A 388 -0.33 29.76 -6.06
CA GLY A 388 0.03 31.18 -5.92
C GLY A 388 -0.26 32.06 -7.15
N ASN A 389 -0.91 31.53 -8.20
CA ASN A 389 -1.45 32.34 -9.31
C ASN A 389 -2.73 33.12 -8.94
N GLY A 390 -3.26 33.00 -7.72
CA GLY A 390 -4.42 33.76 -7.25
C GLY A 390 -5.80 33.13 -7.55
N LYS A 391 -5.88 31.79 -7.65
CA LYS A 391 -7.15 31.05 -7.81
C LYS A 391 -8.11 31.34 -6.66
N THR A 392 -7.65 31.22 -5.42
CA THR A 392 -8.42 31.56 -4.22
C THR A 392 -9.00 32.98 -4.26
N THR A 393 -8.19 33.96 -4.65
CA THR A 393 -8.64 35.36 -4.80
C THR A 393 -9.73 35.48 -5.86
N LEU A 394 -9.62 34.74 -6.96
CA LEU A 394 -10.63 34.71 -8.02
C LEU A 394 -11.94 34.06 -7.55
N ILE A 395 -11.89 32.95 -6.81
CA ILE A 395 -13.10 32.28 -6.28
C ILE A 395 -13.85 33.20 -5.32
N LYS A 396 -13.12 33.89 -4.43
CA LYS A 396 -13.71 34.89 -3.53
C LYS A 396 -14.30 36.09 -4.28
N ALA A 397 -13.60 36.59 -5.31
CA ALA A 397 -14.11 37.66 -6.16
C ALA A 397 -15.33 37.23 -7.00
N LEU A 398 -15.39 35.95 -7.36
CA LEU A 398 -16.53 35.34 -8.03
C LEU A 398 -17.74 35.27 -7.09
N HIS A 399 -17.59 34.82 -5.84
CA HIS A 399 -18.67 34.85 -4.85
C HIS A 399 -19.20 36.26 -4.59
N ARG A 400 -18.32 37.28 -4.58
CA ARG A 400 -18.70 38.70 -4.43
C ARG A 400 -19.46 39.27 -5.63
N GLN A 401 -19.56 38.57 -6.76
CA GLN A 401 -20.37 39.02 -7.88
C GLN A 401 -21.84 39.09 -7.47
N ALA A 402 -22.57 40.06 -8.02
CA ALA A 402 -23.99 40.28 -7.69
C ALA A 402 -24.85 39.01 -7.87
N ALA A 403 -24.44 38.09 -8.75
CA ALA A 403 -25.11 36.81 -8.98
C ALA A 403 -25.04 35.84 -7.78
N PHE A 404 -24.03 35.95 -6.92
CA PHE A 404 -23.73 34.96 -5.88
C PHE A 404 -23.58 35.56 -4.47
N GLN A 405 -23.46 36.88 -4.33
CA GLN A 405 -23.15 37.56 -3.06
C GLN A 405 -24.14 37.27 -1.91
N ARG A 406 -25.38 36.88 -2.23
CA ARG A 406 -26.43 36.54 -1.24
C ARG A 406 -26.40 35.08 -0.77
N THR A 407 -25.50 34.26 -1.28
CA THR A 407 -25.37 32.84 -0.91
C THR A 407 -24.45 32.66 0.29
N VAL A 408 -24.73 31.61 1.09
CA VAL A 408 -23.83 31.17 2.18
C VAL A 408 -22.54 30.66 1.56
N PHE A 409 -21.40 31.23 1.94
CA PHE A 409 -20.09 30.80 1.47
C PHE A 409 -19.54 29.71 2.38
N VAL A 410 -19.29 28.52 1.82
CA VAL A 410 -18.73 27.37 2.56
C VAL A 410 -17.38 27.01 1.96
N ASP A 411 -16.35 26.96 2.80
CA ASP A 411 -14.98 26.57 2.44
C ASP A 411 -14.69 25.15 2.98
N ILE A 412 -14.30 24.24 2.09
CA ILE A 412 -13.98 22.85 2.38
C ILE A 412 -12.55 22.57 1.92
N HIS A 413 -11.67 22.23 2.85
CA HIS A 413 -10.31 21.78 2.55
C HIS A 413 -10.30 20.26 2.33
N SER A 414 -9.81 19.82 1.18
CA SER A 414 -9.75 18.40 0.81
C SER A 414 -8.48 17.72 1.33
N SER A 415 -8.59 16.43 1.62
CA SER A 415 -7.48 15.50 1.86
C SER A 415 -7.70 14.22 1.05
N ARG A 416 -6.65 13.41 0.83
CA ARG A 416 -6.80 12.13 0.10
C ARG A 416 -7.71 11.14 0.83
N GLN A 417 -7.73 11.20 2.15
CA GLN A 417 -8.48 10.32 3.04
C GLN A 417 -9.83 10.91 3.45
N MET A 418 -10.30 11.98 2.79
CA MET A 418 -11.57 12.61 3.12
C MET A 418 -12.73 11.63 2.94
N THR A 419 -13.66 11.59 3.90
CA THR A 419 -14.83 10.71 3.87
C THR A 419 -16.10 11.49 3.50
N ALA A 420 -17.12 10.78 3.02
CA ALA A 420 -18.43 11.38 2.75
C ALA A 420 -19.03 12.01 4.01
N GLY A 421 -18.85 11.39 5.18
CA GLY A 421 -19.30 11.95 6.46
C GLY A 421 -18.55 13.22 6.87
N GLU A 422 -17.23 13.28 6.64
CA GLU A 422 -16.46 14.51 6.85
C GLU A 422 -16.93 15.65 5.95
N LEU A 423 -17.06 15.40 4.64
CA LEU A 423 -17.55 16.40 3.67
C LEU A 423 -18.96 16.87 4.04
N PHE A 424 -19.87 15.94 4.36
CA PHE A 424 -21.26 16.25 4.68
C PHE A 424 -21.36 17.15 5.91
N ARG A 425 -20.55 16.90 6.95
CA ARG A 425 -20.53 17.71 8.16
C ARG A 425 -20.08 19.16 7.92
N ARG A 426 -19.22 19.40 6.91
CA ARG A 426 -18.83 20.77 6.51
C ARG A 426 -19.97 21.55 5.85
N LEU A 427 -21.02 20.88 5.41
CA LEU A 427 -22.18 21.49 4.73
C LEU A 427 -23.36 21.78 5.67
N LEU A 428 -23.28 21.39 6.95
CA LEU A 428 -24.42 21.46 7.87
C LEU A 428 -24.94 22.88 8.11
N ASP A 429 -24.06 23.87 8.11
CA ASP A 429 -24.44 25.28 8.22
C ASP A 429 -25.29 25.73 7.03
N ALA A 430 -24.92 25.31 5.81
CA ALA A 430 -25.73 25.55 4.60
C ALA A 430 -27.04 24.76 4.61
N LEU A 431 -27.05 23.59 5.24
CA LEU A 431 -28.25 22.78 5.45
C LEU A 431 -29.12 23.26 6.64
N SER A 432 -28.72 24.34 7.33
CA SER A 432 -29.40 24.88 8.52
C SER A 432 -29.59 23.84 9.64
N ASN A 433 -28.63 22.93 9.83
CA ASN A 433 -28.74 21.81 10.78
C ASN A 433 -27.65 21.86 11.87
N ARG A 434 -28.05 21.59 13.13
CA ARG A 434 -27.18 21.56 14.31
C ARG A 434 -27.13 20.21 15.04
N ARG A 435 -27.56 19.12 14.40
CA ARG A 435 -27.52 17.77 15.00
C ARG A 435 -26.10 17.35 15.36
N GLU A 436 -25.98 16.55 16.43
CA GLU A 436 -24.71 16.10 17.03
C GLU A 436 -23.92 15.10 16.17
N ASP A 437 -24.61 14.30 15.34
CA ASP A 437 -23.98 13.32 14.45
C ASP A 437 -24.82 13.04 13.18
N PRO A 438 -24.87 13.98 12.22
CA PRO A 438 -25.59 13.76 10.97
C PRO A 438 -24.76 12.88 10.05
N GLN A 439 -25.26 11.67 9.82
CA GLN A 439 -24.72 10.77 8.80
C GLN A 439 -25.22 11.16 7.42
N PRO A 440 -24.38 11.07 6.37
CA PRO A 440 -24.86 11.23 5.01
C PRO A 440 -25.87 10.11 4.71
N PRO A 441 -26.91 10.39 3.90
CA PRO A 441 -27.86 9.37 3.48
C PRO A 441 -27.15 8.29 2.65
N SER A 442 -27.67 7.05 2.71
CA SER A 442 -27.15 5.90 1.98
C SER A 442 -28.05 5.53 0.79
N GLY A 443 -27.56 4.66 -0.10
CA GLY A 443 -28.28 4.22 -1.30
C GLY A 443 -27.87 4.93 -2.58
N SER A 444 -28.71 4.84 -3.60
CA SER A 444 -28.52 5.48 -4.91
C SER A 444 -28.59 7.01 -4.85
N VAL A 445 -28.15 7.70 -5.91
CA VAL A 445 -28.18 9.16 -6.01
C VAL A 445 -29.61 9.69 -5.83
N GLU A 446 -30.60 9.02 -6.43
CA GLU A 446 -32.01 9.39 -6.36
C GLU A 446 -32.60 9.22 -4.96
N GLU A 447 -32.28 8.11 -4.29
CA GLU A 447 -32.72 7.84 -2.91
C GLU A 447 -32.14 8.86 -1.93
N GLN A 448 -30.83 9.11 -2.04
CA GLN A 448 -30.15 10.12 -1.24
C GLN A 448 -30.72 11.52 -1.49
N ALA A 449 -30.94 11.92 -2.75
CA ALA A 449 -31.49 13.24 -3.08
C ALA A 449 -32.90 13.44 -2.52
N LYS A 450 -33.74 12.40 -2.57
CA LYS A 450 -35.09 12.43 -1.98
C LYS A 450 -35.04 12.56 -0.46
N GLU A 451 -34.13 11.83 0.18
CA GLU A 451 -33.93 11.92 1.62
C GLU A 451 -33.38 13.28 2.05
N LEU A 452 -32.41 13.85 1.34
CA LEU A 452 -31.88 15.20 1.60
C LEU A 452 -32.97 16.27 1.54
N LYS A 453 -33.84 16.24 0.52
CA LYS A 453 -34.98 17.18 0.43
C LYS A 453 -35.97 17.02 1.59
N ARG A 454 -36.20 15.77 2.04
CA ARG A 454 -37.11 15.47 3.15
C ARG A 454 -36.54 15.93 4.50
N LEU A 455 -35.26 15.68 4.75
CA LEU A 455 -34.59 15.97 6.01
C LEU A 455 -34.21 17.44 6.17
N TYR A 456 -33.94 18.13 5.06
CA TYR A 456 -33.44 19.51 5.05
C TYR A 456 -34.28 20.43 4.13
N PRO A 457 -35.58 20.60 4.40
CA PRO A 457 -36.46 21.42 3.55
C PRO A 457 -36.16 22.93 3.61
N HIS A 458 -35.37 23.38 4.58
CA HIS A 458 -35.00 24.78 4.79
C HIS A 458 -33.50 25.04 4.56
N ALA A 459 -32.87 24.28 3.67
CA ALA A 459 -31.50 24.52 3.25
C ALA A 459 -31.36 25.91 2.62
N GLN A 460 -30.28 26.61 2.95
CA GLN A 460 -29.97 27.93 2.39
C GLN A 460 -29.34 27.77 1.01
N THR A 461 -29.43 28.79 0.15
CA THR A 461 -28.63 28.83 -1.09
C THR A 461 -27.16 28.99 -0.75
N ALA A 462 -26.30 28.14 -1.29
CA ALA A 462 -24.90 28.08 -0.91
C ALA A 462 -23.94 28.15 -2.10
N PHE A 463 -22.78 28.78 -1.87
CA PHE A 463 -21.62 28.74 -2.73
C PHE A 463 -20.55 27.92 -2.00
N ILE A 464 -20.32 26.71 -2.51
CA ILE A 464 -19.40 25.74 -1.92
C ILE A 464 -18.07 25.81 -2.67
N TRP A 465 -17.00 26.12 -1.94
CA TRP A 465 -15.64 26.08 -2.43
C TRP A 465 -14.93 24.85 -1.87
N ILE A 466 -14.46 23.97 -2.75
CA ILE A 466 -13.63 22.82 -2.40
C ILE A 466 -12.18 23.14 -2.76
N ASN A 467 -11.40 23.47 -1.75
CA ASN A 467 -9.96 23.69 -1.85
C ASN A 467 -9.20 22.36 -1.94
N GLY A 468 -8.17 22.30 -2.78
CA GLY A 468 -7.35 21.11 -2.94
C GLY A 468 -8.08 19.93 -3.60
N ALA A 469 -9.09 20.19 -4.43
CA ALA A 469 -9.98 19.15 -4.97
C ALA A 469 -9.26 18.05 -5.75
N HIS A 470 -8.08 18.31 -6.33
CA HIS A 470 -7.20 17.31 -6.94
C HIS A 470 -6.87 16.12 -6.02
N LEU A 471 -6.85 16.33 -4.69
CA LEU A 471 -6.61 15.28 -3.70
C LEU A 471 -7.76 14.28 -3.59
N LEU A 472 -8.97 14.65 -4.01
CA LEU A 472 -10.14 13.77 -4.01
C LEU A 472 -10.14 12.77 -5.17
N PHE A 473 -9.17 12.89 -6.09
CA PHE A 473 -9.07 12.07 -7.29
C PHE A 473 -7.86 11.14 -7.28
N GLU A 474 -8.02 10.00 -7.93
CA GLU A 474 -6.96 9.07 -8.30
C GLU A 474 -7.31 8.47 -9.67
N ASN A 475 -6.41 8.62 -10.66
CA ASN A 475 -6.62 8.13 -12.03
C ASN A 475 -7.99 8.54 -12.62
N ALA A 476 -8.35 9.82 -12.54
CA ALA A 476 -9.62 10.43 -12.97
C ALA A 476 -10.89 10.03 -12.18
N GLN A 477 -10.81 9.06 -11.26
CA GLN A 477 -11.93 8.63 -10.43
C GLN A 477 -11.87 9.29 -9.05
N TRP A 478 -13.03 9.39 -8.39
CA TRP A 478 -13.08 9.82 -6.99
C TRP A 478 -12.48 8.74 -6.11
N ARG A 479 -11.49 9.09 -5.28
CA ARG A 479 -10.87 8.18 -4.30
C ARG A 479 -11.92 7.52 -3.41
N ASN A 480 -12.90 8.31 -3.00
CA ASN A 480 -14.05 7.85 -2.24
C ASN A 480 -15.31 7.95 -3.11
N PRO A 481 -15.82 6.82 -3.66
CA PRO A 481 -17.05 6.81 -4.46
C PRO A 481 -18.27 7.36 -3.72
N GLN A 482 -18.33 7.24 -2.39
CA GLN A 482 -19.43 7.79 -1.59
C GLN A 482 -19.45 9.31 -1.62
N ILE A 483 -18.28 9.97 -1.69
CA ILE A 483 -18.21 11.43 -1.89
C ILE A 483 -18.80 11.80 -3.24
N HIS A 484 -18.47 11.07 -4.30
CA HIS A 484 -19.03 11.32 -5.63
C HIS A 484 -20.56 11.19 -5.64
N THR A 485 -21.08 10.10 -5.08
CA THR A 485 -22.52 9.84 -4.97
C THR A 485 -23.22 10.92 -4.15
N LEU A 486 -22.64 11.29 -3.00
CA LEU A 486 -23.18 12.34 -2.14
C LEU A 486 -23.19 13.71 -2.83
N LEU A 487 -22.13 14.09 -3.53
CA LEU A 487 -22.06 15.35 -4.27
C LEU A 487 -23.05 15.37 -5.45
N ALA A 488 -23.26 14.25 -6.12
CA ALA A 488 -24.32 14.13 -7.13
C ALA A 488 -25.72 14.29 -6.50
N ALA A 489 -25.96 13.61 -5.37
CA ALA A 489 -27.23 13.68 -4.65
C ALA A 489 -27.54 15.09 -4.11
N LEU A 490 -26.53 15.79 -3.57
CA LEU A 490 -26.64 17.17 -3.10
C LEU A 490 -26.95 18.14 -4.25
N ARG A 491 -26.34 17.96 -5.42
CA ARG A 491 -26.63 18.77 -6.61
C ARG A 491 -28.06 18.55 -7.12
N GLN A 492 -28.56 17.32 -7.06
CA GLN A 492 -29.96 17.01 -7.42
C GLN A 492 -30.96 17.47 -6.35
N ALA A 493 -30.56 17.45 -5.07
CA ALA A 493 -31.37 17.91 -3.94
C ALA A 493 -31.50 19.44 -3.93
N PHE A 494 -30.40 20.16 -4.16
CA PHE A 494 -30.28 21.60 -4.03
C PHE A 494 -29.67 22.21 -5.31
N PRO A 495 -30.45 22.33 -6.41
CA PRO A 495 -29.94 22.82 -7.70
C PRO A 495 -29.50 24.29 -7.68
N ASP A 496 -29.90 25.05 -6.66
CA ASP A 496 -29.48 26.45 -6.46
C ASP A 496 -28.09 26.58 -5.82
N TRP A 497 -27.48 25.47 -5.40
CA TRP A 497 -26.10 25.49 -4.91
C TRP A 497 -25.11 25.63 -6.06
N ARG A 498 -24.00 26.32 -5.79
CA ARG A 498 -22.91 26.54 -6.75
C ARG A 498 -21.62 25.97 -6.20
N TRP A 499 -20.87 25.27 -7.04
CA TRP A 499 -19.66 24.56 -6.62
C TRP A 499 -18.43 25.08 -7.35
N ALA A 500 -17.40 25.46 -6.61
CA ALA A 500 -16.10 25.86 -7.13
C ALA A 500 -15.02 24.91 -6.61
N TYR A 501 -14.35 24.19 -7.51
CA TYR A 501 -13.25 23.29 -7.17
C TYR A 501 -11.92 23.98 -7.49
N GLU A 502 -11.01 24.08 -6.51
CA GLU A 502 -9.65 24.61 -6.72
C GLU A 502 -8.65 23.46 -6.86
N LEU A 503 -7.91 23.45 -7.97
CA LEU A 503 -6.91 22.42 -8.29
C LEU A 503 -5.54 23.05 -8.55
N SER A 504 -4.49 22.38 -8.08
CA SER A 504 -3.09 22.69 -8.44
C SER A 504 -2.73 22.15 -9.82
N GLU A 505 -3.36 21.04 -10.22
CA GLU A 505 -3.11 20.31 -11.45
C GLU A 505 -4.35 20.30 -12.35
N LYS A 506 -4.14 20.12 -13.66
CA LYS A 506 -5.24 19.99 -14.61
C LYS A 506 -5.98 18.67 -14.31
N PRO A 507 -7.29 18.70 -14.02
CA PRO A 507 -8.06 17.47 -13.82
C PRO A 507 -8.09 16.65 -15.12
N GLU A 508 -8.08 15.33 -14.99
CA GLU A 508 -8.19 14.42 -16.13
C GLU A 508 -9.59 14.56 -16.78
N GLU A 509 -9.68 14.31 -18.09
CA GLU A 509 -10.94 14.47 -18.81
C GLU A 509 -12.01 13.52 -18.25
N GLY A 510 -13.17 14.08 -17.87
CA GLY A 510 -14.28 13.33 -17.31
C GLY A 510 -14.38 13.32 -15.78
N SER A 511 -13.36 13.78 -15.04
CA SER A 511 -13.34 13.72 -13.56
C SER A 511 -14.53 14.40 -12.87
N PHE A 512 -15.10 15.44 -13.48
CA PHE A 512 -16.26 16.17 -12.95
C PHE A 512 -17.55 16.01 -13.78
N GLY A 513 -17.54 15.13 -14.80
CA GLY A 513 -18.66 14.98 -15.74
C GLY A 513 -18.90 16.22 -16.63
N ARG A 514 -20.07 16.27 -17.29
CA ARG A 514 -20.44 17.35 -18.23
C ARG A 514 -20.93 18.64 -17.54
N ASP A 515 -21.37 18.52 -16.29
CA ASP A 515 -22.00 19.60 -15.51
C ASP A 515 -20.98 20.54 -14.83
N CYS A 516 -19.68 20.38 -15.14
CA CYS A 516 -18.62 21.20 -14.60
C CYS A 516 -17.82 21.88 -15.71
N THR A 517 -17.55 23.18 -15.56
CA THR A 517 -16.66 23.93 -16.47
C THR A 517 -15.24 23.93 -15.91
N ILE A 518 -14.29 23.38 -16.67
CA ILE A 518 -12.87 23.34 -16.29
C ILE A 518 -12.16 24.55 -16.93
N GLN A 519 -11.48 25.37 -16.12
CA GLN A 519 -10.79 26.58 -16.57
C GLN A 519 -9.37 26.68 -16.00
N GLU A 520 -8.40 26.92 -16.88
CA GLU A 520 -7.02 27.24 -16.47
C GLU A 520 -6.91 28.70 -16.03
N ILE A 521 -6.21 28.93 -14.91
CA ILE A 521 -5.94 30.24 -14.33
C ILE A 521 -4.45 30.59 -14.55
N PRO A 522 -4.14 31.44 -15.55
CA PRO A 522 -2.78 31.89 -15.80
C PRO A 522 -2.33 32.92 -14.75
N GLY A 523 -1.03 33.24 -14.74
CA GLY A 523 -0.48 34.37 -13.99
C GLY A 523 -0.97 35.72 -14.52
N LEU A 524 -0.37 36.82 -14.08
CA LEU A 524 -0.70 38.17 -14.57
C LEU A 524 0.00 38.46 -15.90
N ASP A 525 -0.68 39.19 -16.77
CA ASP A 525 -0.07 39.77 -17.97
C ASP A 525 0.79 41.00 -17.61
N ARG A 526 1.40 41.65 -18.62
CA ARG A 526 2.27 42.81 -18.37
C ARG A 526 1.52 43.99 -17.76
N ALA A 527 0.25 44.20 -18.16
CA ALA A 527 -0.57 45.28 -17.64
C ALA A 527 -0.95 45.02 -16.19
N GLY A 528 -1.37 43.80 -15.86
CA GLY A 528 -1.66 43.33 -14.51
C GLY A 528 -0.45 43.39 -13.59
N LEU A 529 0.74 42.99 -14.07
CA LEU A 529 2.00 43.14 -13.33
C LEU A 529 2.26 44.61 -12.96
N ALA A 530 2.15 45.52 -13.94
CA ALA A 530 2.38 46.94 -13.70
C ALA A 530 1.36 47.52 -12.72
N ALA A 531 0.08 47.14 -12.86
CA ALA A 531 -1.00 47.56 -11.96
C ALA A 531 -0.76 47.07 -10.52
N LEU A 532 -0.38 45.80 -10.34
CA LEU A 532 -0.13 45.23 -9.00
C LEU A 532 1.03 45.92 -8.31
N LEU A 533 2.15 46.14 -9.01
CA LEU A 533 3.30 46.86 -8.44
C LEU A 533 2.94 48.31 -8.09
N ALA A 534 2.19 49.01 -8.95
CA ALA A 534 1.74 50.37 -8.69
C ALA A 534 0.79 50.43 -7.47
N ALA A 535 -0.11 49.46 -7.31
CA ALA A 535 -1.04 49.38 -6.18
C ALA A 535 -0.32 49.13 -4.85
N ARG A 536 0.82 48.43 -4.86
CA ARG A 536 1.66 48.18 -3.67
C ARG A 536 2.63 49.31 -3.34
N ALA A 537 2.75 50.32 -4.19
CA ALA A 537 3.71 51.39 -4.01
C ALA A 537 3.41 52.23 -2.76
N PRO A 538 4.41 52.52 -1.90
CA PRO A 538 4.27 53.50 -0.83
C PRO A 538 3.84 54.86 -1.40
N ASN A 539 2.97 55.59 -0.69
CA ASN A 539 2.42 56.87 -1.17
C ASN A 539 3.49 57.87 -1.61
N GLU A 540 4.64 57.87 -0.94
CA GLU A 540 5.78 58.75 -1.20
C GLU A 540 6.67 58.30 -2.38
N LYS A 541 6.54 57.05 -2.86
CA LYS A 541 7.41 56.43 -3.88
C LYS A 541 6.67 55.92 -5.13
N LYS A 542 5.43 56.35 -5.36
CA LYS A 542 4.59 55.89 -6.50
C LYS A 542 5.30 55.96 -7.86
N ALA A 543 6.09 57.01 -8.10
CA ALA A 543 6.84 57.17 -9.35
C ALA A 543 7.92 56.08 -9.55
N GLU A 544 8.61 55.66 -8.50
CA GLU A 544 9.68 54.64 -8.54
C GLU A 544 9.18 53.20 -8.73
N TRP A 545 7.86 53.00 -8.58
CA TRP A 545 7.16 51.73 -8.67
C TRP A 545 6.29 51.60 -9.93
N THR A 546 6.30 52.65 -10.78
CA THR A 546 5.58 52.66 -12.06
C THR A 546 6.54 52.27 -13.18
N TYR A 547 6.39 51.06 -13.73
CA TYR A 547 7.30 50.53 -14.74
C TYR A 547 6.68 50.52 -16.15
N THR A 548 7.46 50.94 -17.14
CA THR A 548 7.10 50.86 -18.57
C THR A 548 8.29 50.35 -19.41
N GLY A 549 8.04 50.01 -20.68
CA GLY A 549 9.09 49.65 -21.63
C GLY A 549 9.95 48.45 -21.21
N ASN A 550 11.27 48.61 -21.32
CA ASN A 550 12.24 47.53 -21.10
C ASN A 550 12.32 47.04 -19.65
N ASN A 551 12.12 47.93 -18.67
CA ASN A 551 12.17 47.56 -17.25
C ASN A 551 10.99 46.67 -16.86
N LEU A 552 9.77 47.01 -17.32
CA LEU A 552 8.59 46.17 -17.14
C LEU A 552 8.75 44.81 -17.86
N LYS A 553 9.31 44.82 -19.08
CA LYS A 553 9.59 43.59 -19.83
C LYS A 553 10.57 42.67 -19.08
N ALA A 554 11.63 43.23 -18.50
CA ALA A 554 12.61 42.46 -17.75
C ALA A 554 12.01 41.83 -16.48
N LEU A 555 11.25 42.60 -15.69
CA LEU A 555 10.53 42.09 -14.52
C LEU A 555 9.52 41.01 -14.90
N TYR A 556 8.76 41.24 -15.96
CA TYR A 556 7.78 40.27 -16.47
C TYR A 556 8.43 38.94 -16.88
N GLN A 557 9.54 39.00 -17.63
CA GLN A 557 10.28 37.80 -18.03
C GLN A 557 10.86 37.06 -16.83
N TRP A 558 11.40 37.78 -15.85
CA TRP A 558 11.99 37.17 -14.65
C TRP A 558 10.94 36.49 -13.77
N LEU A 559 9.81 37.18 -13.52
CA LEU A 559 8.70 36.65 -12.70
C LEU A 559 7.86 35.59 -13.43
N GLY A 560 8.05 35.43 -14.74
CA GLY A 560 7.38 34.43 -15.59
C GLY A 560 8.28 33.29 -16.06
N GLY A 561 9.51 33.13 -15.53
CA GLY A 561 10.39 32.00 -15.84
C GLY A 561 11.09 32.06 -17.20
N GLY A 562 11.23 33.23 -17.82
CA GLY A 562 12.11 33.48 -18.98
C GLY A 562 11.60 33.06 -20.36
N GLN A 563 10.61 32.15 -20.49
CA GLN A 563 10.12 31.59 -21.76
C GLN A 563 8.75 32.13 -22.20
N GLY A 564 8.45 33.40 -21.93
CA GLY A 564 7.21 34.04 -22.43
C GLY A 564 5.94 33.74 -21.64
N GLY A 565 6.03 33.12 -20.45
CA GLY A 565 4.91 32.88 -19.54
C GLY A 565 4.37 34.17 -18.88
N THR A 566 3.17 34.08 -18.30
CA THR A 566 2.58 35.12 -17.44
C THR A 566 3.33 35.25 -16.12
N ALA A 567 3.37 36.46 -15.54
CA ALA A 567 4.07 36.72 -14.29
C ALA A 567 3.34 36.09 -13.09
N HIS A 568 4.09 35.34 -12.27
CA HIS A 568 3.53 34.60 -11.14
C HIS A 568 3.08 35.53 -10.01
N THR A 569 1.77 35.56 -9.69
CA THR A 569 1.17 36.57 -8.79
C THR A 569 1.84 36.62 -7.42
N LEU A 570 2.06 35.47 -6.77
CA LEU A 570 2.74 35.42 -5.48
C LEU A 570 4.18 35.96 -5.55
N ALA A 571 4.91 35.71 -6.63
CA ALA A 571 6.30 36.17 -6.73
C ALA A 571 6.36 37.71 -6.85
N ILE A 572 5.37 38.31 -7.51
CA ILE A 572 5.22 39.77 -7.59
C ILE A 572 4.96 40.35 -6.19
N GLU A 573 4.05 39.74 -5.43
CA GLU A 573 3.71 40.17 -4.07
C GLU A 573 4.92 40.03 -3.11
N LEU A 574 5.66 38.91 -3.16
CA LEU A 574 6.87 38.74 -2.34
C LEU A 574 7.96 39.76 -2.73
N LEU A 575 8.15 40.03 -4.02
CA LEU A 575 9.08 41.06 -4.50
C LEU A 575 8.70 42.45 -3.99
N ALA A 576 7.41 42.80 -4.05
CA ALA A 576 6.89 44.05 -3.53
C ALA A 576 7.13 44.17 -2.02
N THR A 577 6.84 43.12 -1.25
CA THR A 577 7.09 43.09 0.19
C THR A 577 8.58 43.33 0.50
N ILE A 578 9.50 42.63 -0.17
CA ILE A 578 10.95 42.83 0.03
C ILE A 578 11.37 44.27 -0.29
N ALA A 579 10.85 44.83 -1.38
CA ALA A 579 11.19 46.19 -1.78
C ALA A 579 10.72 47.23 -0.75
N ILE A 580 9.50 47.08 -0.22
CA ILE A 580 8.95 47.94 0.84
C ILE A 580 9.83 47.87 2.10
N GLU A 581 10.15 46.66 2.56
CA GLU A 581 10.89 46.43 3.81
C GLU A 581 12.34 46.95 3.71
N ARG A 582 12.97 46.79 2.54
CA ARG A 582 14.29 47.37 2.24
C ARG A 582 14.25 48.86 1.87
N LYS A 583 13.09 49.51 1.94
CA LYS A 583 12.86 50.91 1.52
C LYS A 583 13.37 51.22 0.10
N SER A 584 13.30 50.23 -0.79
CA SER A 584 13.84 50.23 -2.16
C SER A 584 12.72 50.09 -3.21
N SER A 585 13.07 49.73 -4.44
CA SER A 585 12.12 49.47 -5.52
C SER A 585 12.21 48.01 -6.01
N PRO A 586 11.12 47.40 -6.51
CA PRO A 586 11.11 46.06 -7.09
C PRO A 586 12.21 45.85 -8.15
N LEU A 587 12.47 46.88 -8.96
CA LEU A 587 13.52 46.84 -9.98
C LEU A 587 14.93 46.74 -9.37
N ALA A 588 15.20 47.45 -8.27
CA ALA A 588 16.49 47.37 -7.58
C ALA A 588 16.71 45.98 -6.96
N VAL A 589 15.67 45.40 -6.35
CA VAL A 589 15.73 44.04 -5.81
C VAL A 589 15.99 43.02 -6.92
N TYR A 590 15.31 43.14 -8.06
CA TYR A 590 15.58 42.35 -9.27
C TYR A 590 17.04 42.52 -9.75
N GLN A 591 17.54 43.75 -9.85
CA GLN A 591 18.89 44.02 -10.34
C GLN A 591 19.98 43.37 -9.48
N ASN A 592 19.74 43.28 -8.17
CA ASN A 592 20.65 42.62 -7.24
C ASN A 592 20.59 41.09 -7.39
N LEU A 593 19.39 40.52 -7.52
CA LEU A 593 19.20 39.06 -7.54
C LEU A 593 19.42 38.42 -8.92
N ARG A 594 19.31 39.16 -10.02
CA ARG A 594 19.37 38.60 -11.39
C ARG A 594 20.72 37.99 -11.78
N GLN A 595 21.80 38.28 -11.03
CA GLN A 595 23.11 37.70 -11.26
C GLN A 595 23.32 36.38 -10.50
N GLU A 596 22.42 36.05 -9.57
CA GLU A 596 22.44 34.78 -8.85
C GLU A 596 21.80 33.66 -9.69
N VAL A 597 22.33 32.45 -9.56
CA VAL A 597 21.69 31.25 -10.14
C VAL A 597 20.53 30.86 -9.21
N ILE A 598 19.31 31.07 -9.67
CA ILE A 598 18.08 30.83 -8.89
C ILE A 598 17.28 29.72 -9.58
N GLU A 599 17.21 28.55 -8.94
CA GLU A 599 16.41 27.41 -9.44
C GLU A 599 14.90 27.68 -9.31
N ARG A 600 14.47 28.27 -8.18
CA ARG A 600 13.07 28.62 -7.90
C ARG A 600 12.94 30.01 -7.27
N LEU A 601 12.40 30.96 -8.05
CA LEU A 601 12.36 32.37 -7.68
C LEU A 601 11.42 32.66 -6.50
N ASP A 602 10.25 32.05 -6.49
CA ASP A 602 9.28 32.06 -5.40
C ASP A 602 9.93 31.63 -4.06
N GLU A 603 10.65 30.51 -4.05
CA GLU A 603 11.34 30.00 -2.85
C GLU A 603 12.47 30.94 -2.38
N LYS A 604 13.24 31.51 -3.31
CA LYS A 604 14.30 32.48 -2.98
C LYS A 604 13.74 33.75 -2.37
N LEU A 605 12.69 34.33 -2.94
CA LEU A 605 12.03 35.52 -2.40
C LEU A 605 11.42 35.25 -1.02
N LEU A 606 10.79 34.09 -0.85
CA LEU A 606 10.24 33.69 0.44
C LEU A 606 11.33 33.45 1.50
N SER A 607 12.50 32.92 1.09
CA SER A 607 13.67 32.79 1.97
C SER A 607 14.15 34.15 2.48
N ILE A 608 14.27 35.14 1.61
CA ILE A 608 14.66 36.51 1.97
C ILE A 608 13.67 37.10 2.98
N ILE A 609 12.36 36.96 2.72
CA ILE A 609 11.35 37.46 3.65
C ILE A 609 11.48 36.77 5.01
N HIS A 610 11.55 35.44 5.03
CA HIS A 610 11.66 34.71 6.27
C HIS A 610 12.93 35.07 7.06
N ASP A 611 14.09 35.07 6.40
CA ASP A 611 15.40 35.13 7.08
C ASP A 611 15.85 36.56 7.40
N GLU A 612 15.42 37.55 6.61
CA GLU A 612 15.88 38.94 6.74
C GLU A 612 14.79 39.93 7.18
N VAL A 613 13.51 39.62 6.92
CA VAL A 613 12.39 40.56 7.18
C VAL A 613 11.60 40.17 8.42
N LEU A 614 11.27 38.88 8.57
CA LEU A 614 10.42 38.44 9.67
C LEU A 614 11.15 38.49 11.02
N SER A 615 10.47 39.02 12.04
CA SER A 615 10.92 38.94 13.42
C SER A 615 10.86 37.50 13.95
N GLY A 616 11.55 37.22 15.06
CA GLY A 616 11.50 35.89 15.69
C GLY A 616 10.08 35.42 16.02
N ALA A 617 9.21 36.33 16.47
CA ALA A 617 7.80 36.05 16.75
C ALA A 617 7.02 35.68 15.48
N GLU A 618 7.26 36.38 14.37
CA GLU A 618 6.61 36.12 13.08
C GLU A 618 7.09 34.81 12.46
N GLN A 619 8.39 34.50 12.55
CA GLN A 619 8.95 33.22 12.12
C GLN A 619 8.36 32.05 12.92
N GLN A 620 8.22 32.21 14.24
CA GLN A 620 7.62 31.20 15.10
C GLN A 620 6.15 30.99 14.75
N LEU A 621 5.38 32.07 14.60
CA LEU A 621 3.98 31.99 14.17
C LEU A 621 3.88 31.29 12.81
N LEU A 622 4.69 31.68 11.82
CA LEU A 622 4.67 31.07 10.49
C LEU A 622 4.92 29.56 10.53
N LYS A 623 5.88 29.09 11.33
CA LYS A 623 6.17 27.66 11.53
C LYS A 623 4.99 26.92 12.15
N VAL A 624 4.36 27.51 13.16
CA VAL A 624 3.19 26.92 13.82
C VAL A 624 2.00 26.85 12.85
N LEU A 625 1.71 27.92 12.11
CA LEU A 625 0.64 27.96 11.11
C LEU A 625 0.85 26.94 9.98
N ALA A 626 2.11 26.64 9.63
CA ALA A 626 2.43 25.65 8.61
C ALA A 626 2.09 24.20 9.02
N LEU A 627 1.82 23.94 10.30
CA LEU A 627 1.42 22.61 10.80
C LEU A 627 -0.10 22.39 10.80
N TYR A 628 -0.92 23.43 10.62
CA TYR A 628 -2.36 23.29 10.54
C TYR A 628 -2.78 22.75 9.17
N ARG A 629 -3.72 21.80 9.18
CA ARG A 629 -4.34 21.22 7.98
C ARG A 629 -5.68 21.89 7.60
N ASN A 630 -6.27 22.64 8.52
CA ASN A 630 -7.55 23.34 8.37
C ASN A 630 -7.40 24.85 8.64
N SER A 631 -8.42 25.62 8.30
CA SER A 631 -8.54 27.02 8.74
C SER A 631 -8.61 27.10 10.26
N ILE A 632 -8.10 28.21 10.82
CA ILE A 632 -7.97 28.46 12.25
C ILE A 632 -9.05 29.47 12.65
N PRO A 633 -10.06 29.07 13.43
CA PRO A 633 -11.08 29.97 13.95
C PRO A 633 -10.48 31.13 14.78
N GLN A 634 -11.10 32.31 14.74
CA GLN A 634 -10.62 33.48 15.49
C GLN A 634 -10.47 33.21 16.99
N ASP A 635 -11.42 32.53 17.61
CA ASP A 635 -11.36 32.18 19.03
C ASP A 635 -10.18 31.26 19.35
N HIS A 636 -9.78 30.37 18.42
CA HIS A 636 -8.56 29.58 18.55
C HIS A 636 -7.28 30.41 18.36
N ALA A 637 -7.29 31.35 17.41
CA ALA A 637 -6.15 32.22 17.13
C ALA A 637 -5.73 33.06 18.35
N ASP A 638 -6.70 33.57 19.11
CA ASP A 638 -6.45 34.34 20.33
C ASP A 638 -5.68 33.52 21.39
N TYR A 639 -6.10 32.26 21.63
CA TYR A 639 -5.38 31.36 22.54
C TYR A 639 -3.98 30.98 22.05
N LEU A 640 -3.82 30.80 20.73
CA LEU A 640 -2.55 30.48 20.14
C LEU A 640 -1.55 31.63 20.29
N GLU A 641 -2.01 32.88 20.10
CA GLU A 641 -1.22 34.09 20.32
C GLU A 641 -0.72 34.18 21.76
N ASP A 642 -1.62 33.98 22.73
CA ASP A 642 -1.29 33.96 24.15
C ASP A 642 -0.27 32.87 24.51
N ARG A 643 -0.44 31.65 23.98
CA ARG A 643 0.46 30.51 24.27
C ARG A 643 1.84 30.66 23.64
N LEU A 644 1.94 31.32 22.49
CA LEU A 644 3.22 31.59 21.83
C LEU A 644 3.92 32.84 22.38
N CYS A 645 3.25 33.64 23.23
CA CYS A 645 3.75 34.91 23.74
C CYS A 645 4.17 35.88 22.62
N ILE A 646 3.46 35.85 21.49
CA ILE A 646 3.71 36.72 20.33
C ILE A 646 2.73 37.90 20.38
N LYS A 647 3.20 39.11 20.02
CA LYS A 647 2.34 40.29 19.89
C LYS A 647 2.44 40.81 18.47
N ASP A 648 1.31 41.24 17.91
CA ASP A 648 1.18 41.88 16.57
C ASP A 648 1.63 41.01 15.37
N ALA A 649 2.11 39.78 15.61
CA ALA A 649 2.65 38.90 14.58
C ALA A 649 1.60 38.55 13.51
N TRP A 650 0.34 38.34 13.90
CA TRP A 650 -0.77 38.12 12.98
C TRP A 650 -0.99 39.29 12.01
N GLN A 651 -1.08 40.51 12.53
CA GLN A 651 -1.29 41.71 11.72
C GLN A 651 -0.10 41.98 10.80
N ASN A 652 1.10 41.73 11.30
CA ASN A 652 2.34 41.90 10.56
C ASN A 652 2.48 40.89 9.39
N LEU A 653 2.16 39.61 9.61
CA LEU A 653 2.14 38.61 8.53
C LEU A 653 1.08 38.95 7.47
N ARG A 654 -0.10 39.46 7.88
CA ARG A 654 -1.14 39.97 6.95
C ARG A 654 -0.65 41.16 6.14
N ARG A 655 -0.04 42.15 6.80
CA ARG A 655 0.52 43.36 6.15
C ARG A 655 1.55 43.00 5.08
N ARG A 656 2.32 41.93 5.30
CA ARG A 656 3.36 41.43 4.39
C ARG A 656 2.86 40.48 3.31
N GLY A 657 1.55 40.23 3.25
CA GLY A 657 0.93 39.36 2.25
C GLY A 657 1.21 37.88 2.44
N LEU A 658 1.69 37.47 3.62
CA LEU A 658 1.90 36.06 3.96
C LEU A 658 0.63 35.39 4.48
N LEU A 659 -0.32 36.19 4.97
CA LEU A 659 -1.68 35.78 5.31
C LEU A 659 -2.71 36.53 4.46
N PRO A 660 -3.88 35.94 4.18
CA PRO A 660 -4.97 36.62 3.48
C PRO A 660 -5.40 37.91 4.20
N LEU A 661 -5.75 38.94 3.43
CA LEU A 661 -6.19 40.25 3.94
C LEU A 661 -7.68 40.30 4.35
N ASP A 662 -8.46 39.24 4.10
CA ASP A 662 -9.88 39.23 4.41
C ASP A 662 -10.12 39.09 5.92
N ASN A 663 -11.01 39.93 6.46
CA ASN A 663 -11.49 39.88 7.84
C ASN A 663 -12.50 38.73 8.10
N ASN A 664 -12.46 37.65 7.31
CA ASN A 664 -13.31 36.49 7.60
C ASN A 664 -12.87 35.87 8.94
N LYS A 665 -13.83 35.21 9.61
CA LYS A 665 -13.68 34.67 10.98
C LYS A 665 -12.56 33.62 11.15
N ASP A 666 -12.00 33.09 10.07
CA ASP A 666 -10.98 32.04 10.12
C ASP A 666 -9.68 32.47 9.41
N HIS A 667 -8.53 32.17 10.03
CA HIS A 667 -7.19 32.42 9.51
C HIS A 667 -6.65 31.19 8.77
N TYR A 668 -5.89 31.40 7.70
CA TYR A 668 -5.25 30.29 6.97
C TYR A 668 -3.92 30.74 6.36
N LEU A 669 -2.93 29.84 6.33
CA LEU A 669 -1.65 30.05 5.68
C LEU A 669 -1.66 29.45 4.28
N HIS A 670 -1.29 30.24 3.27
CA HIS A 670 -1.29 29.80 1.87
C HIS A 670 -0.52 28.48 1.69
N GLY A 671 -1.11 27.47 1.05
CA GLY A 671 -0.59 26.11 0.98
C GLY A 671 0.87 25.99 0.49
N PHE A 672 1.28 26.81 -0.49
CA PHE A 672 2.69 26.90 -0.92
C PHE A 672 3.63 27.41 0.19
N ILE A 673 3.22 28.44 0.94
CA ILE A 673 4.04 28.99 2.02
C ILE A 673 4.14 27.96 3.15
N ALA A 674 3.03 27.30 3.49
CA ALA A 674 3.01 26.24 4.49
C ALA A 674 3.95 25.08 4.09
N SER A 675 3.85 24.60 2.84
CA SER A 675 4.73 23.58 2.24
C SER A 675 6.21 23.98 2.31
N TRP A 676 6.53 25.18 1.83
CA TRP A 676 7.91 25.69 1.85
C TRP A 676 8.46 25.81 3.28
N THR A 677 7.66 26.33 4.23
CA THR A 677 8.06 26.47 5.63
C THR A 677 8.36 25.10 6.24
N ARG A 678 7.51 24.10 6.01
CA ARG A 678 7.73 22.71 6.47
C ARG A 678 9.03 22.14 5.90
N GLN A 679 9.21 22.19 4.58
CA GLN A 679 10.38 21.60 3.92
C GLN A 679 11.69 22.32 4.25
N LYS A 680 11.73 23.65 4.10
CA LYS A 680 12.96 24.44 4.14
C LYS A 680 13.31 24.96 5.53
N LYS A 681 12.32 25.14 6.42
CA LYS A 681 12.52 25.73 7.76
C LYS A 681 12.25 24.77 8.91
N MET A 682 11.65 23.61 8.65
CA MET A 682 11.37 22.59 9.66
C MET A 682 11.90 21.19 9.30
N ALA A 683 12.51 21.03 8.12
CA ALA A 683 13.05 19.76 7.62
C ALA A 683 12.02 18.61 7.57
N ILE A 684 10.73 18.94 7.42
CA ILE A 684 9.65 17.97 7.28
C ILE A 684 9.51 17.63 5.80
N LYS A 685 9.59 16.35 5.45
CA LYS A 685 9.29 15.88 4.09
C LYS A 685 7.81 16.12 3.82
N ASP A 686 7.48 16.74 2.69
CA ASP A 686 6.12 17.16 2.33
C ASP A 686 5.27 15.99 1.78
N ALA A 687 5.49 14.79 2.32
CA ALA A 687 4.43 13.79 2.33
C ALA A 687 3.35 14.38 3.24
N GLU A 688 2.11 14.36 2.76
CA GLU A 688 0.92 14.99 3.35
C GLU A 688 0.94 14.95 4.88
N LEU A 689 0.43 16.01 5.52
CA LEU A 689 0.20 16.13 6.96
C LEU A 689 -0.56 14.89 7.47
N THR A 690 0.17 13.81 7.69
CA THR A 690 -0.29 12.45 8.00
C THR A 690 0.51 12.00 9.21
N PRO A 691 -0.11 11.39 10.22
CA PRO A 691 0.64 11.01 11.42
C PRO A 691 1.75 9.97 11.18
N ASP A 692 1.83 9.38 9.97
CA ASP A 692 2.87 8.44 9.58
C ASP A 692 4.29 9.06 9.54
N TYR A 693 4.47 10.38 9.45
CA TYR A 693 5.83 10.97 9.49
C TYR A 693 6.43 11.14 10.90
N ALA A 694 5.71 10.78 11.98
CA ALA A 694 6.10 11.04 13.38
C ALA A 694 7.45 10.43 13.84
N GLU A 695 7.99 9.41 13.15
CA GLU A 695 9.23 8.73 13.58
C GLU A 695 10.49 9.59 13.43
N ASN A 696 10.47 10.57 12.52
CA ASN A 696 11.65 11.37 12.16
C ASN A 696 11.40 12.88 12.29
N ILE A 697 10.41 13.30 13.09
CA ILE A 697 10.17 14.72 13.29
C ILE A 697 11.20 15.33 14.24
N PRO A 698 11.75 16.52 13.92
CA PRO A 698 12.59 17.24 14.86
C PRO A 698 11.87 17.55 16.17
N GLU A 699 12.57 17.51 17.30
CA GLU A 699 11.98 17.71 18.64
C GLU A 699 11.23 19.05 18.76
N ASN A 700 11.77 20.12 18.17
CA ASN A 700 11.13 21.43 18.14
C ASN A 700 9.81 21.41 17.36
N VAL A 701 9.68 20.57 16.34
CA VAL A 701 8.43 20.36 15.57
C VAL A 701 7.43 19.57 16.40
N ALA A 702 7.88 18.52 17.10
CA ALA A 702 7.06 17.76 18.03
C ALA A 702 6.45 18.66 19.12
N GLN A 703 7.27 19.55 19.69
CA GLN A 703 6.82 20.55 20.68
C GLN A 703 5.76 21.52 20.11
N MET A 704 5.89 21.93 18.84
CA MET A 704 4.87 22.76 18.19
C MET A 704 3.56 22.00 17.99
N HIS A 705 3.60 20.73 17.56
CA HIS A 705 2.41 19.88 17.48
C HIS A 705 1.73 19.73 18.84
N LEU A 706 2.51 19.46 19.90
CA LEU A 706 1.99 19.34 21.26
C LEU A 706 1.35 20.66 21.73
N LEU A 707 1.96 21.82 21.44
CA LEU A 707 1.39 23.12 21.76
C LEU A 707 0.04 23.34 21.07
N ILE A 708 -0.06 23.02 19.78
CA ILE A 708 -1.32 23.13 19.02
C ILE A 708 -2.38 22.20 19.61
N ALA A 709 -2.02 20.94 19.89
CA ALA A 709 -2.92 19.96 20.49
C ALA A 709 -3.52 20.46 21.81
N GLN A 710 -2.69 21.03 22.69
CA GLN A 710 -3.11 21.59 23.98
C GLN A 710 -4.06 22.80 23.83
N CYS A 711 -3.82 23.64 22.82
CA CYS A 711 -4.70 24.77 22.53
C CYS A 711 -6.11 24.29 22.14
N TRP A 712 -6.18 23.29 21.25
CA TRP A 712 -7.46 22.68 20.86
C TRP A 712 -8.13 21.95 22.01
N GLN A 713 -7.36 21.17 22.77
CA GLN A 713 -7.86 20.33 23.86
C GLN A 713 -8.59 21.16 24.92
N ARG A 714 -8.03 22.32 25.27
CA ARG A 714 -8.61 23.21 26.28
C ARG A 714 -9.97 23.79 25.87
N GLN A 715 -10.24 23.85 24.58
CA GLN A 715 -11.49 24.38 24.04
C GLN A 715 -12.56 23.29 23.84
N ILE A 716 -12.26 22.01 24.10
CA ILE A 716 -13.25 20.94 23.98
C ILE A 716 -14.26 21.08 25.12
N GLY A 717 -15.50 21.43 24.76
CA GLY A 717 -16.62 21.46 25.68
C GLY A 717 -17.20 20.06 25.92
N ARG A 718 -17.96 19.91 27.02
CA ARG A 718 -18.59 18.62 27.39
C ARG A 718 -19.70 18.15 26.45
N GLN A 719 -20.32 19.07 25.71
CA GLN A 719 -21.46 18.76 24.83
C GLN A 719 -20.97 18.13 23.51
N LYS A 720 -21.69 17.13 22.98
CA LYS A 720 -21.30 16.41 21.74
C LYS A 720 -21.66 17.19 20.46
N GLU A 721 -21.30 18.47 20.43
CA GLU A 721 -21.52 19.36 19.28
C GLU A 721 -20.44 19.19 18.20
N GLN A 722 -20.78 19.57 16.96
CA GLN A 722 -19.88 19.48 15.81
C GLN A 722 -18.56 20.24 16.03
N ILE A 723 -18.60 21.39 16.72
CA ILE A 723 -17.40 22.18 17.04
C ILE A 723 -16.45 21.44 17.99
N ASN A 724 -16.99 20.71 18.99
CA ASN A 724 -16.17 19.95 19.93
C ASN A 724 -15.58 18.70 19.29
N PHE A 725 -16.30 18.09 18.34
CA PHE A 725 -15.73 17.05 17.48
C PHE A 725 -14.56 17.57 16.64
N GLN A 726 -14.72 18.72 15.99
CA GLN A 726 -13.63 19.30 15.20
C GLN A 726 -12.40 19.57 16.07
N ARG A 727 -12.59 20.18 17.25
CA ARG A 727 -11.52 20.42 18.22
C ARG A 727 -10.86 19.11 18.68
N ALA A 728 -11.64 18.10 19.05
CA ALA A 728 -11.14 16.78 19.42
C ALA A 728 -10.36 16.09 18.28
N ASN A 729 -10.85 16.18 17.04
CA ASN A 729 -10.20 15.60 15.87
C ASN A 729 -8.87 16.29 15.54
N GLU A 730 -8.78 17.61 15.70
CA GLU A 730 -7.52 18.34 15.54
C GLU A 730 -6.56 18.07 16.71
N THR A 731 -7.03 18.03 17.96
CA THR A 731 -6.22 17.60 19.11
C THR A 731 -5.61 16.23 18.84
N PHE A 732 -6.44 15.27 18.44
CA PHE A 732 -6.02 13.90 18.17
C PHE A 732 -4.97 13.81 17.05
N TYR A 733 -5.19 14.53 15.95
CA TYR A 733 -4.23 14.60 14.85
C TYR A 733 -2.86 15.10 15.31
N HIS A 734 -2.81 16.22 16.02
CA HIS A 734 -1.55 16.81 16.46
C HIS A 734 -0.84 15.94 17.51
N LEU A 735 -1.58 15.27 18.40
CA LEU A 735 -1.02 14.30 19.36
C LEU A 735 -0.37 13.10 18.67
N LEU A 736 -1.00 12.55 17.63
CA LEU A 736 -0.42 11.46 16.86
C LEU A 736 0.85 11.89 16.12
N CYS A 737 0.87 13.11 15.55
CA CYS A 737 2.07 13.64 14.90
C CYS A 737 3.27 13.74 15.85
N CYS A 738 3.06 14.04 17.14
CA CYS A 738 4.13 14.06 18.15
C CYS A 738 4.28 12.77 18.95
N ASN A 739 3.58 11.68 18.58
CA ASN A 739 3.59 10.39 19.28
C ASN A 739 3.22 10.48 20.79
N GLU A 740 2.39 11.46 21.15
CA GLU A 740 1.92 11.67 22.52
C GLU A 740 0.51 11.09 22.69
N LEU A 741 0.42 9.83 23.08
CA LEU A 741 -0.88 9.14 23.26
C LEU A 741 -1.47 9.29 24.68
N GLY A 742 -0.79 9.99 25.59
CA GLY A 742 -1.22 10.18 26.98
C GLY A 742 -2.45 11.11 27.11
N ASN A 743 -3.39 10.76 27.99
CA ASN A 743 -4.60 11.55 28.35
C ASN A 743 -5.61 11.82 27.21
N ILE A 744 -5.84 10.85 26.32
CA ILE A 744 -6.90 10.93 25.29
C ILE A 744 -8.28 10.58 25.86
N GLU A 745 -8.34 9.81 26.96
CA GLU A 745 -9.59 9.26 27.53
C GLU A 745 -10.66 10.31 27.88
N GLU A 746 -10.28 11.54 28.28
CA GLU A 746 -11.23 12.56 28.74
C GLU A 746 -12.18 13.07 27.64
N TRP A 747 -11.78 12.99 26.37
CA TRP A 747 -12.52 13.57 25.25
C TRP A 747 -12.64 12.63 24.04
N ILE A 748 -12.12 11.40 24.15
CA ILE A 748 -12.21 10.39 23.08
C ILE A 748 -13.65 10.08 22.65
N ASP A 749 -14.60 10.20 23.59
CA ASP A 749 -16.04 10.03 23.36
C ASP A 749 -16.63 10.98 22.30
N HIS A 750 -15.93 12.06 21.98
CA HIS A 750 -16.28 12.95 20.87
C HIS A 750 -15.93 12.35 19.51
N LEU A 751 -14.99 11.39 19.43
CA LEU A 751 -14.51 10.74 18.21
C LEU A 751 -15.14 9.35 17.96
N VAL A 752 -15.65 8.68 19.01
CA VAL A 752 -16.19 7.31 18.92
C VAL A 752 -17.25 7.19 17.82
N GLY A 753 -17.03 6.26 16.89
CA GLY A 753 -17.98 5.95 15.81
C GLY A 753 -18.09 7.03 14.73
N LYS A 754 -17.28 8.10 14.82
CA LYS A 754 -17.22 9.13 13.79
C LYS A 754 -16.17 8.76 12.75
N ASP A 755 -16.65 8.51 11.54
CA ASP A 755 -15.79 8.19 10.41
C ASP A 755 -14.84 9.37 10.12
N THR A 756 -13.58 9.20 10.50
CA THR A 756 -12.46 10.10 10.27
C THR A 756 -11.45 9.30 9.44
N GLY A 757 -11.57 9.36 8.12
CA GLY A 757 -10.89 8.41 7.21
C GLY A 757 -9.37 8.35 7.39
N TRP A 758 -8.74 9.41 7.88
CA TRP A 758 -7.30 9.45 8.15
C TRP A 758 -6.87 8.67 9.41
N SER A 759 -7.75 8.52 10.41
CA SER A 759 -7.33 8.06 11.75
C SER A 759 -7.16 6.55 11.84
N ASN A 760 -7.96 5.77 11.10
CA ASN A 760 -7.83 4.30 11.05
C ASN A 760 -6.47 3.91 10.46
N GLU A 761 -6.16 4.43 9.26
CA GLU A 761 -4.87 4.20 8.59
C GLU A 761 -3.68 4.66 9.45
N ALA A 762 -3.77 5.85 10.05
CA ALA A 762 -2.70 6.38 10.90
C ALA A 762 -2.42 5.50 12.13
N LEU A 763 -3.47 5.03 12.81
CA LEU A 763 -3.32 4.16 13.98
C LEU A 763 -2.78 2.78 13.59
N TRP A 764 -3.18 2.21 12.45
CA TRP A 764 -2.57 0.98 11.92
C TRP A 764 -1.09 1.17 11.59
N ALA A 765 -0.73 2.27 10.92
CA ALA A 765 0.67 2.58 10.61
C ALA A 765 1.52 2.67 11.89
N ILE A 766 1.03 3.35 12.92
CA ILE A 766 1.69 3.44 14.22
C ILE A 766 1.79 2.05 14.87
N TYR A 767 0.72 1.25 14.86
CA TYR A 767 0.75 -0.11 15.41
C TYR A 767 1.80 -0.99 14.71
N HIS A 768 1.80 -1.01 13.38
CA HIS A 768 2.77 -1.78 12.58
C HIS A 768 4.20 -1.32 12.84
N ARG A 769 4.42 -0.02 12.98
CA ARG A 769 5.73 0.54 13.35
C ARG A 769 6.18 0.08 14.72
N ARG A 770 5.35 0.24 15.77
CA ARG A 770 5.67 -0.22 17.13
C ARG A 770 5.97 -1.71 17.16
N ARG A 771 5.22 -2.50 16.38
CA ARG A 771 5.45 -3.94 16.23
C ARG A 771 6.77 -4.26 15.52
N ASN A 772 7.08 -3.59 14.42
CA ASN A 772 8.32 -3.81 13.65
C ASN A 772 9.57 -3.36 14.41
N ALA A 773 9.45 -2.31 15.23
CA ALA A 773 10.49 -1.85 16.14
C ALA A 773 10.65 -2.74 17.39
N ASN A 774 9.87 -3.82 17.52
CA ASN A 774 9.82 -4.70 18.69
C ASN A 774 9.60 -3.93 20.01
N GLU A 775 8.78 -2.88 19.99
CA GLU A 775 8.37 -2.18 21.22
C GLU A 775 7.55 -3.11 22.12
N SER A 776 7.44 -2.74 23.41
CA SER A 776 6.73 -3.55 24.40
C SER A 776 5.26 -3.79 24.01
N ILE A 777 4.71 -4.92 24.43
CA ILE A 777 3.35 -5.32 24.07
C ILE A 777 2.33 -4.32 24.64
N GLU A 778 2.64 -3.69 25.77
CA GLU A 778 1.82 -2.64 26.40
C GLU A 778 1.69 -1.42 25.48
N ARG A 779 2.79 -0.97 24.86
CA ARG A 779 2.76 0.12 23.88
C ARG A 779 2.01 -0.25 22.61
N GLN A 780 2.09 -1.50 22.17
CA GLN A 780 1.28 -1.97 21.04
C GLN A 780 -0.21 -2.00 21.41
N GLN A 781 -0.53 -2.41 22.64
CA GLN A 781 -1.88 -2.50 23.19
C GLN A 781 -2.55 -1.11 23.30
N GLU A 782 -1.81 -0.08 23.73
CA GLU A 782 -2.32 1.31 23.80
C GLU A 782 -2.93 1.77 22.46
N VAL A 783 -2.22 1.55 21.36
CA VAL A 783 -2.65 1.96 20.01
C VAL A 783 -3.87 1.16 19.56
N LEU A 784 -3.86 -0.16 19.82
CA LEU A 784 -4.99 -1.03 19.49
C LEU A 784 -6.25 -0.66 20.29
N GLN A 785 -6.10 -0.27 21.56
CA GLN A 785 -7.22 0.19 22.39
C GLN A 785 -7.80 1.51 21.88
N LEU A 786 -6.95 2.46 21.49
CA LEU A 786 -7.37 3.69 20.84
C LEU A 786 -8.11 3.41 19.53
N LEU A 787 -7.58 2.49 18.72
CA LEU A 787 -8.16 2.09 17.44
C LEU A 787 -9.54 1.46 17.61
N THR A 788 -9.72 0.55 18.57
CA THR A 788 -11.02 -0.08 18.82
C THR A 788 -12.04 0.88 19.45
N ASN A 789 -11.60 1.87 20.24
CA ASN A 789 -12.46 2.90 20.79
C ASN A 789 -12.99 3.85 19.71
N ILE A 790 -12.11 4.34 18.82
CA ILE A 790 -12.48 5.29 17.76
C ILE A 790 -13.22 4.57 16.62
N HIS A 791 -12.75 3.38 16.23
CA HIS A 791 -13.29 2.56 15.13
C HIS A 791 -13.88 1.24 15.65
N PRO A 792 -15.06 1.26 16.29
CA PRO A 792 -15.64 0.06 16.94
C PRO A 792 -16.11 -1.04 15.97
N ARG A 793 -16.05 -0.79 14.65
CA ARG A 793 -16.34 -1.76 13.59
C ARG A 793 -15.07 -2.39 12.97
N GLU A 794 -13.88 -1.98 13.41
CA GLU A 794 -12.61 -2.51 12.93
C GLU A 794 -12.32 -3.88 13.56
N HIS A 795 -12.76 -4.95 12.89
CA HIS A 795 -12.68 -6.32 13.40
C HIS A 795 -11.24 -6.82 13.54
N MET A 796 -10.31 -6.37 12.70
CA MET A 796 -8.89 -6.76 12.81
C MET A 796 -8.24 -6.18 14.07
N ALA A 797 -8.57 -4.94 14.42
CA ALA A 797 -8.06 -4.29 15.63
C ALA A 797 -8.51 -5.06 16.88
N GLN A 798 -9.78 -5.48 16.92
CA GLN A 798 -10.33 -6.30 18.01
C GLN A 798 -9.56 -7.63 18.16
N ARG A 799 -9.25 -8.32 17.05
CA ARG A 799 -8.44 -9.54 17.11
C ARG A 799 -7.04 -9.28 17.69
N PHE A 800 -6.31 -8.31 17.15
CA PHE A 800 -4.94 -8.05 17.61
C PHE A 800 -4.91 -7.52 19.06
N LEU A 801 -5.92 -6.74 19.47
CA LEU A 801 -6.08 -6.32 20.86
C LEU A 801 -6.23 -7.53 21.79
N GLY A 802 -7.08 -8.50 21.42
CA GLY A 802 -7.24 -9.75 22.16
C GLY A 802 -5.92 -10.53 22.29
N GLU A 803 -5.12 -10.60 21.24
CA GLU A 803 -3.80 -11.25 21.27
C GLU A 803 -2.80 -10.53 22.19
N CYS A 804 -2.77 -9.20 22.17
CA CYS A 804 -1.95 -8.40 23.08
C CYS A 804 -2.40 -8.60 24.54
N LEU A 805 -3.70 -8.54 24.82
CA LEU A 805 -4.27 -8.74 26.15
C LEU A 805 -3.99 -10.15 26.69
N GLN A 806 -4.02 -11.19 25.86
CA GLN A 806 -3.61 -12.54 26.27
C GLN A 806 -2.15 -12.60 26.70
N LYS A 807 -1.26 -11.85 26.02
CA LYS A 807 0.17 -11.83 26.34
C LYS A 807 0.48 -11.01 27.60
N THR A 808 -0.22 -9.90 27.82
CA THR A 808 0.00 -8.99 28.96
C THR A 808 -0.73 -9.43 30.23
N LYS A 809 -1.99 -9.86 30.11
CA LYS A 809 -2.86 -10.21 31.26
C LYS A 809 -3.05 -11.72 31.46
N GLY A 810 -2.49 -12.55 30.57
CA GLY A 810 -2.50 -14.01 30.68
C GLY A 810 -3.55 -14.71 29.82
N LYS A 811 -3.36 -16.02 29.65
CA LYS A 811 -4.06 -16.87 28.65
C LYS A 811 -5.58 -16.99 28.85
N SER A 812 -6.11 -16.62 30.03
CA SER A 812 -7.52 -16.76 30.41
C SER A 812 -8.25 -15.43 30.61
N CYS A 813 -7.64 -14.28 30.27
CA CYS A 813 -8.20 -12.95 30.52
C CYS A 813 -9.60 -12.75 29.88
N ASN A 814 -10.53 -12.12 30.63
CA ASN A 814 -11.89 -11.83 30.15
C ASN A 814 -11.93 -10.70 29.11
N GLU A 815 -11.02 -9.74 29.18
CA GLU A 815 -10.96 -8.64 28.21
C GLU A 815 -10.56 -9.14 26.82
N ALA A 816 -9.63 -10.10 26.77
CA ALA A 816 -9.26 -10.77 25.53
C ALA A 816 -10.43 -11.59 24.94
N LEU A 817 -11.24 -12.20 25.81
CA LEU A 817 -12.47 -12.90 25.38
C LEU A 817 -13.44 -11.93 24.71
N GLN A 818 -13.74 -10.79 25.35
CA GLN A 818 -14.62 -9.75 24.80
C GLN A 818 -14.12 -9.22 23.46
N ALA A 819 -12.80 -9.02 23.31
CA ALA A 819 -12.20 -8.56 22.06
C ALA A 819 -12.36 -9.60 20.93
N PHE A 820 -12.14 -10.89 21.21
CA PHE A 820 -12.35 -11.95 20.22
C PHE A 820 -13.81 -12.18 19.87
N GLU A 821 -14.72 -12.11 20.84
CA GLU A 821 -16.17 -12.15 20.61
C GLU A 821 -16.59 -11.00 19.68
N ARG A 822 -16.11 -9.78 19.95
CA ARG A 822 -16.42 -8.63 19.11
C ARG A 822 -15.87 -8.76 17.69
N ALA A 823 -14.66 -9.31 17.53
CA ALA A 823 -14.10 -9.58 16.21
C ALA A 823 -14.96 -10.59 15.42
N LEU A 824 -15.43 -11.66 16.08
CA LEU A 824 -16.28 -12.67 15.48
C LEU A 824 -17.68 -12.14 15.14
N GLU A 825 -18.28 -11.32 16.00
CA GLU A 825 -19.56 -10.66 15.71
C GLU A 825 -19.51 -9.77 14.47
N LEU A 826 -18.41 -9.03 14.29
CA LEU A 826 -18.23 -8.10 13.17
C LEU A 826 -17.95 -8.83 11.86
N SER A 827 -17.35 -10.01 11.91
CA SER A 827 -17.01 -10.82 10.72
C SER A 827 -17.10 -12.32 11.06
N PRO A 828 -18.34 -12.88 11.05
CA PRO A 828 -18.60 -14.23 11.55
C PRO A 828 -18.04 -15.34 10.65
N GLN A 829 -17.74 -15.03 9.39
CA GLN A 829 -17.30 -16.02 8.40
C GLN A 829 -15.79 -16.26 8.41
N PHE A 830 -15.01 -15.48 9.17
CA PHE A 830 -13.54 -15.54 9.12
C PHE A 830 -12.97 -16.54 10.14
N PRO A 831 -12.42 -17.70 9.70
CA PRO A 831 -12.02 -18.78 10.61
C PRO A 831 -11.00 -18.39 11.69
N PRO A 832 -10.01 -17.51 11.44
CA PRO A 832 -9.05 -17.11 12.47
C PRO A 832 -9.65 -16.49 13.74
N TYR A 833 -10.82 -15.84 13.66
CA TYR A 833 -11.47 -15.27 14.86
C TYR A 833 -12.03 -16.36 15.76
N LEU A 834 -12.68 -17.36 15.16
CA LEU A 834 -13.19 -18.53 15.86
C LEU A 834 -12.04 -19.37 16.44
N ALA A 835 -10.92 -19.48 15.72
CA ALA A 835 -9.73 -20.16 16.22
C ALA A 835 -9.08 -19.45 17.42
N ASN A 836 -9.02 -18.11 17.41
CA ASN A 836 -8.48 -17.35 18.55
C ASN A 836 -9.37 -17.45 19.78
N LEU A 837 -10.69 -17.38 19.60
CA LEU A 837 -11.68 -17.63 20.64
C LEU A 837 -11.53 -19.04 21.24
N GLY A 838 -11.43 -20.06 20.39
CA GLY A 838 -11.27 -21.45 20.81
C GLY A 838 -9.95 -21.70 21.56
N LYS A 839 -8.84 -21.11 21.11
CA LYS A 839 -7.54 -21.19 21.84
C LYS A 839 -7.64 -20.57 23.24
N LEU A 840 -8.31 -19.43 23.37
CA LEU A 840 -8.51 -18.76 24.65
C LEU A 840 -9.36 -19.61 25.60
N LEU A 841 -10.49 -20.12 25.10
CA LEU A 841 -11.42 -20.93 25.88
C LEU A 841 -10.81 -22.29 26.27
N LEU A 842 -10.11 -22.97 25.36
CA LEU A 842 -9.34 -24.18 25.67
C LEU A 842 -8.30 -23.93 26.78
N GLY A 843 -7.68 -22.74 26.79
CA GLY A 843 -6.75 -22.31 27.84
C GLY A 843 -7.38 -22.14 29.23
N ARG A 844 -8.72 -22.08 29.34
CA ARG A 844 -9.46 -22.03 30.61
C ARG A 844 -9.74 -23.42 31.20
N GLY A 845 -9.28 -24.49 30.55
CA GLY A 845 -9.48 -25.86 31.00
C GLY A 845 -10.81 -26.45 30.52
N LYS A 846 -11.27 -27.52 31.20
CA LYS A 846 -12.40 -28.34 30.75
C LYS A 846 -13.68 -27.54 30.53
N SER A 847 -14.06 -26.67 31.46
CA SER A 847 -15.27 -25.83 31.33
C SER A 847 -15.19 -24.84 30.16
N GLY A 848 -14.00 -24.34 29.83
CA GLY A 848 -13.81 -23.49 28.65
C GLY A 848 -13.88 -24.29 27.35
N ALA A 849 -13.35 -25.51 27.33
CA ALA A 849 -13.49 -26.41 26.20
C ALA A 849 -14.96 -26.78 25.93
N GLU A 850 -15.74 -27.09 26.97
CA GLU A 850 -17.20 -27.33 26.86
C GLU A 850 -17.93 -26.12 26.27
N GLU A 851 -17.61 -24.91 26.76
CA GLU A 851 -18.21 -23.68 26.26
C GLU A 851 -17.84 -23.39 24.80
N PHE A 852 -16.59 -23.65 24.39
CA PHE A 852 -16.21 -23.49 22.98
C PHE A 852 -16.97 -24.47 22.08
N LEU A 853 -17.09 -25.74 22.48
CA LEU A 853 -17.79 -26.75 21.68
C LEU A 853 -19.26 -26.39 21.47
N ARG A 854 -19.95 -25.96 22.53
CA ARG A 854 -21.34 -25.49 22.46
C ARG A 854 -21.50 -24.32 21.49
N ARG A 855 -20.61 -23.31 21.58
CA ARG A 855 -20.64 -22.14 20.68
C ARG A 855 -20.29 -22.50 19.24
N LEU A 856 -19.36 -23.43 19.06
CA LEU A 856 -18.92 -23.88 17.74
C LEU A 856 -20.05 -24.58 16.99
N GLU A 857 -20.83 -25.41 17.69
CA GLU A 857 -22.02 -26.08 17.15
C GLU A 857 -23.04 -25.06 16.63
N GLU A 858 -23.43 -24.09 17.46
CA GLU A 858 -24.35 -22.99 17.08
C GLU A 858 -23.80 -22.15 15.91
N HIS A 859 -22.49 -21.84 15.91
CA HIS A 859 -21.86 -21.00 14.88
C HIS A 859 -21.71 -21.72 13.55
N GLN A 860 -21.40 -23.03 13.57
CA GLN A 860 -21.26 -23.85 12.37
C GLN A 860 -22.59 -24.03 11.62
N GLU A 861 -23.73 -24.07 12.32
CA GLU A 861 -25.05 -24.13 11.68
C GLU A 861 -25.34 -22.88 10.86
N ALA A 862 -24.96 -21.70 11.36
CA ALA A 862 -25.19 -20.42 10.70
C ALA A 862 -24.12 -20.07 9.66
N TYR A 863 -22.85 -20.45 9.89
CA TYR A 863 -21.68 -20.09 9.09
C TYR A 863 -20.74 -21.29 8.87
N PRO A 864 -21.14 -22.29 8.06
CA PRO A 864 -20.34 -23.49 7.83
C PRO A 864 -18.97 -23.19 7.19
N GLU A 865 -18.85 -22.11 6.44
CA GLU A 865 -17.60 -21.61 5.85
C GLU A 865 -16.55 -21.15 6.87
N ALA A 866 -16.94 -20.86 8.11
CA ALA A 866 -16.03 -20.44 9.18
C ALA A 866 -15.22 -21.60 9.77
N ILE A 867 -15.51 -22.85 9.37
CA ILE A 867 -14.91 -24.07 9.92
C ILE A 867 -13.80 -24.57 9.01
N ASP A 868 -12.60 -24.03 9.19
CA ASP A 868 -11.40 -24.52 8.51
C ASP A 868 -10.69 -25.64 9.30
N HIS A 869 -9.61 -26.16 8.72
CA HIS A 869 -8.82 -27.22 9.34
C HIS A 869 -8.21 -26.84 10.69
N HIS A 870 -7.97 -25.55 10.93
CA HIS A 870 -7.37 -25.05 12.15
C HIS A 870 -8.41 -24.96 13.28
N VAL A 871 -9.63 -24.51 12.96
CA VAL A 871 -10.77 -24.56 13.89
C VAL A 871 -11.10 -26.01 14.26
N GLN A 872 -11.11 -26.93 13.29
CA GLN A 872 -11.32 -28.37 13.54
C GLN A 872 -10.25 -28.97 14.45
N SER A 873 -8.99 -28.56 14.31
CA SER A 873 -7.92 -29.00 15.22
C SER A 873 -8.18 -28.54 16.66
N ILE A 874 -8.66 -27.31 16.85
CA ILE A 874 -9.00 -26.80 18.19
C ILE A 874 -10.22 -27.52 18.76
N GLN A 875 -11.25 -27.77 17.94
CA GLN A 875 -12.42 -28.57 18.30
C GLN A 875 -12.02 -29.96 18.84
N ASN A 876 -11.15 -30.68 18.11
CA ASN A 876 -10.66 -31.99 18.52
C ASN A 876 -9.94 -31.94 19.88
N ARG A 877 -9.10 -30.93 20.10
CA ARG A 877 -8.40 -30.74 21.38
C ARG A 877 -9.37 -30.42 22.51
N CYS A 878 -10.43 -29.67 22.25
CA CYS A 878 -11.50 -29.42 23.22
C CYS A 878 -12.23 -30.73 23.56
N GLN A 879 -12.63 -31.54 22.57
CA GLN A 879 -13.31 -32.82 22.80
C GLN A 879 -12.46 -33.80 23.62
N GLN A 880 -11.16 -33.89 23.32
CA GLN A 880 -10.19 -34.68 24.10
C GLN A 880 -10.16 -34.24 25.57
N LEU A 881 -10.16 -32.92 25.83
CA LEU A 881 -10.13 -32.38 27.19
C LEU A 881 -11.44 -32.62 27.96
N VAL A 882 -12.57 -32.65 27.26
CA VAL A 882 -13.91 -32.87 27.87
C VAL A 882 -14.14 -34.34 28.23
N GLY A 883 -13.38 -35.26 27.63
CA GLY A 883 -13.39 -36.69 27.96
C GLY A 883 -14.27 -37.53 27.05
N ASP A 884 -14.64 -37.00 25.87
CA ASP A 884 -15.29 -37.81 24.83
C ASP A 884 -14.26 -38.29 23.79
N GLU A 885 -13.27 -39.04 24.29
CA GLU A 885 -12.16 -39.54 23.46
C GLU A 885 -12.65 -40.48 22.34
N ASN A 886 -13.80 -41.12 22.55
CA ASN A 886 -14.40 -42.05 21.59
C ASN A 886 -15.07 -41.32 20.42
N GLU A 887 -15.82 -40.23 20.65
CA GLU A 887 -16.35 -39.42 19.56
C GLU A 887 -15.25 -38.74 18.76
N ALA A 888 -14.24 -38.16 19.43
CA ALA A 888 -13.12 -37.52 18.75
C ALA A 888 -12.34 -38.52 17.87
N ALA A 889 -12.13 -39.75 18.36
CA ALA A 889 -11.52 -40.82 17.57
C ALA A 889 -12.44 -41.29 16.42
N LEU A 890 -13.75 -41.37 16.64
CA LEU A 890 -14.72 -41.71 15.60
C LEU A 890 -14.72 -40.68 14.47
N GLN A 891 -14.73 -39.39 14.79
CA GLN A 891 -14.69 -38.30 13.81
C GLN A 891 -13.37 -38.28 13.04
N ARG A 892 -12.22 -38.47 13.70
CA ARG A 892 -10.91 -38.63 13.02
C ARG A 892 -10.92 -39.82 12.06
N ARG A 893 -11.40 -40.99 12.52
CA ARG A 893 -11.49 -42.19 11.67
C ARG A 893 -12.44 -42.02 10.49
N GLN A 894 -13.57 -41.35 10.68
CA GLN A 894 -14.47 -41.00 9.57
C GLN A 894 -13.80 -40.06 8.56
N ALA A 895 -13.11 -39.02 9.02
CA ALA A 895 -12.37 -38.12 8.15
C ALA A 895 -11.25 -38.83 7.37
N ILE A 896 -10.52 -39.74 8.03
CA ILE A 896 -9.51 -40.60 7.41
C ILE A 896 -10.14 -41.53 6.37
N ASN A 897 -11.25 -42.19 6.70
CA ASN A 897 -11.97 -43.08 5.79
C ASN A 897 -12.54 -42.35 4.57
N ASN A 898 -12.93 -41.08 4.74
CA ASN A 898 -13.39 -40.22 3.66
C ASN A 898 -12.23 -39.68 2.78
N GLY A 899 -10.98 -40.08 3.04
CA GLY A 899 -9.81 -39.72 2.24
C GLY A 899 -9.26 -38.33 2.50
N SER A 900 -9.39 -37.82 3.74
CA SER A 900 -8.84 -36.52 4.12
C SER A 900 -7.35 -36.41 3.82
N LYS A 901 -6.91 -35.23 3.37
CA LYS A 901 -5.48 -34.93 3.14
C LYS A 901 -4.85 -34.14 4.29
N ASN A 902 -5.50 -34.08 5.45
CA ASN A 902 -4.98 -33.35 6.60
C ASN A 902 -4.10 -34.26 7.49
N PRO A 903 -2.77 -34.02 7.59
CA PRO A 903 -1.87 -34.81 8.44
C PRO A 903 -2.32 -34.89 9.90
N ALA A 904 -2.99 -33.86 10.42
CA ALA A 904 -3.37 -33.80 11.83
C ALA A 904 -4.29 -34.97 12.23
N PHE A 905 -5.24 -35.37 11.37
CA PHE A 905 -6.13 -36.49 11.69
C PHE A 905 -5.35 -37.81 11.81
N TYR A 906 -4.43 -38.07 10.87
CA TYR A 906 -3.59 -39.27 10.90
C TYR A 906 -2.63 -39.26 12.07
N ASN A 907 -1.97 -38.13 12.32
CA ASN A 907 -0.98 -37.98 13.39
C ASN A 907 -1.63 -38.08 14.78
N GLU A 908 -2.77 -37.42 14.99
CA GLU A 908 -3.48 -37.48 16.26
C GLU A 908 -4.09 -38.86 16.52
N GLU A 909 -4.64 -39.52 15.49
CA GLU A 909 -5.14 -40.89 15.63
C GLU A 909 -4.01 -41.90 15.83
N ALA A 910 -2.89 -41.79 15.08
CA ALA A 910 -1.72 -42.65 15.28
C ALA A 910 -1.14 -42.49 16.69
N ARG A 911 -1.07 -41.26 17.21
CA ARG A 911 -0.65 -41.00 18.58
C ARG A 911 -1.63 -41.59 19.58
N TYR A 912 -2.94 -41.44 19.36
CA TYR A 912 -3.98 -42.04 20.21
C TYR A 912 -3.85 -43.58 20.26
N GLN A 913 -3.67 -44.23 19.11
CA GLN A 913 -3.44 -45.67 19.04
C GLN A 913 -2.16 -46.08 19.79
N LEU A 914 -1.08 -45.30 19.62
CA LEU A 914 0.21 -45.58 20.26
C LEU A 914 0.21 -45.41 21.78
N GLU A 915 -0.39 -44.32 22.28
CA GLU A 915 -0.32 -43.89 23.69
C GLU A 915 -1.47 -44.45 24.53
N GLN A 916 -2.70 -44.43 24.01
CA GLN A 916 -3.90 -44.79 24.77
C GLN A 916 -4.33 -46.25 24.49
N CYS A 917 -4.33 -46.68 23.23
CA CYS A 917 -4.68 -48.06 22.88
C CYS A 917 -3.50 -49.03 22.98
N ASN A 918 -2.28 -48.50 23.12
CA ASN A 918 -1.03 -49.26 23.12
C ASN A 918 -0.85 -50.16 21.87
N ASP A 919 -1.43 -49.76 20.73
CA ASP A 919 -1.36 -50.46 19.44
C ASP A 919 -0.41 -49.74 18.49
N ALA A 920 0.87 -50.12 18.56
CA ALA A 920 1.90 -49.56 17.70
C ALA A 920 1.77 -50.00 16.22
N ASN A 921 1.13 -51.13 15.94
CA ASN A 921 0.96 -51.61 14.57
C ASN A 921 -0.11 -50.80 13.82
N GLU A 922 -1.24 -50.50 14.47
CA GLU A 922 -2.27 -49.66 13.88
C GLU A 922 -1.78 -48.20 13.75
N ALA A 923 -1.01 -47.71 14.72
CA ALA A 923 -0.35 -46.40 14.60
C ALA A 923 0.56 -46.32 13.37
N LEU A 924 1.35 -47.36 13.10
CA LEU A 924 2.22 -47.42 11.92
C LEU A 924 1.40 -47.46 10.61
N ARG A 925 0.33 -48.27 10.58
CA ARG A 925 -0.57 -48.36 9.44
C ARG A 925 -1.22 -47.00 9.10
N LEU A 926 -1.61 -46.24 10.10
CA LEU A 926 -2.19 -44.90 9.91
C LEU A 926 -1.18 -43.91 9.32
N LEU A 927 0.09 -43.99 9.73
CA LEU A 927 1.16 -43.18 9.17
C LEU A 927 1.49 -43.62 7.73
N ASP A 928 1.47 -44.92 7.42
CA ASP A 928 1.62 -45.44 6.05
C ASP A 928 0.46 -44.99 5.16
N LEU A 929 -0.75 -44.92 5.72
CA LEU A 929 -1.91 -44.40 5.03
C LEU A 929 -1.76 -42.90 4.75
N ALA A 930 -1.19 -42.12 5.69
CA ALA A 930 -0.87 -40.72 5.48
C ALA A 930 0.16 -40.52 4.34
N ASP A 931 1.20 -41.36 4.29
CA ASP A 931 2.19 -41.35 3.19
C ASP A 931 1.54 -41.71 1.85
N LYS A 932 0.67 -42.73 1.83
CA LYS A 932 -0.08 -43.13 0.64
C LYS A 932 -1.00 -42.01 0.13
N HIS A 933 -1.57 -41.23 1.03
CA HIS A 933 -2.36 -40.05 0.69
C HIS A 933 -1.52 -38.80 0.41
N GLN A 934 -0.18 -38.90 0.49
CA GLN A 934 0.77 -37.80 0.31
C GLN A 934 0.47 -36.60 1.22
N CYS A 935 0.01 -36.88 2.45
CA CYS A 935 -0.32 -35.85 3.44
C CYS A 935 0.54 -35.91 4.70
N SER A 936 1.54 -36.79 4.74
CA SER A 936 2.52 -36.89 5.83
C SER A 936 3.34 -35.60 5.95
N ASN A 937 3.65 -35.19 7.17
CA ASN A 937 4.48 -34.02 7.44
C ASN A 937 5.63 -34.35 8.39
N ASP A 938 6.45 -33.36 8.69
CA ASP A 938 7.58 -33.48 9.62
C ASP A 938 7.21 -34.14 10.96
N TYR A 939 6.02 -33.82 11.50
CA TYR A 939 5.54 -34.44 12.73
C TYR A 939 5.16 -35.92 12.54
N SER A 940 4.61 -36.29 11.38
CA SER A 940 4.35 -37.69 11.01
C SER A 940 5.63 -38.52 11.02
N ILE A 941 6.74 -37.96 10.53
CA ILE A 941 8.06 -38.60 10.50
C ILE A 941 8.60 -38.80 11.92
N THR A 942 8.57 -37.75 12.76
CA THR A 942 8.99 -37.86 14.17
C THR A 942 8.14 -38.88 14.93
N LEU A 943 6.82 -38.88 14.74
CA LEU A 943 5.93 -39.84 15.38
C LEU A 943 6.20 -41.27 14.88
N ARG A 944 6.45 -41.45 13.58
CA ARG A 944 6.83 -42.75 12.99
C ARG A 944 8.10 -43.30 13.63
N GLY A 945 9.11 -42.47 13.88
CA GLY A 945 10.32 -42.87 14.59
C GLY A 945 10.02 -43.49 15.95
N LYS A 946 9.16 -42.84 16.75
CA LYS A 946 8.72 -43.36 18.05
C LYS A 946 7.92 -44.65 17.95
N VAL A 947 7.05 -44.76 16.94
CA VAL A 947 6.28 -45.99 16.68
C VAL A 947 7.21 -47.15 16.34
N LEU A 948 8.21 -46.93 15.48
CA LEU A 948 9.19 -47.94 15.08
C LEU A 948 10.10 -48.36 16.25
N GLU A 949 10.51 -47.41 17.08
CA GLU A 949 11.28 -47.71 18.31
C GLU A 949 10.47 -48.59 19.27
N LYS A 950 9.17 -48.32 19.44
CA LYS A 950 8.27 -49.16 20.27
C LYS A 950 8.01 -50.55 19.66
N LEU A 951 8.28 -50.74 18.38
CA LEU A 951 8.20 -52.01 17.67
C LEU A 951 9.56 -52.74 17.60
N ASP A 952 10.58 -52.30 18.36
CA ASP A 952 11.95 -52.81 18.33
C ASP A 952 12.63 -52.70 16.94
N ARG A 953 12.21 -51.73 16.13
CA ARG A 953 12.69 -51.45 14.75
C ARG A 953 13.49 -50.15 14.67
N ALA A 954 14.31 -49.87 15.68
CA ALA A 954 15.05 -48.61 15.80
C ALA A 954 16.06 -48.35 14.65
N ALA A 955 16.63 -49.41 14.07
CA ALA A 955 17.51 -49.28 12.90
C ALA A 955 16.78 -48.71 11.67
N GLU A 956 15.53 -49.14 11.45
CA GLU A 956 14.70 -48.62 10.35
C GLU A 956 14.30 -47.16 10.58
N ALA A 957 14.00 -46.79 11.83
CA ALA A 957 13.76 -45.39 12.20
C ALA A 957 14.98 -44.50 11.90
N SER A 958 16.18 -45.01 12.17
CA SER A 958 17.44 -44.32 11.88
C SER A 958 17.69 -44.16 10.38
N ASP A 959 17.42 -45.18 9.56
CA ASP A 959 17.52 -45.07 8.10
C ASP A 959 16.57 -44.01 7.54
N GLN A 960 15.33 -43.93 8.06
CA GLN A 960 14.37 -42.92 7.64
C GLN A 960 14.79 -41.51 8.06
N ARG A 961 15.27 -41.33 9.30
CA ARG A 961 15.80 -40.03 9.75
C ARG A 961 16.98 -39.59 8.89
N ARG A 962 17.90 -40.50 8.57
CA ARG A 962 19.05 -40.23 7.68
C ARG A 962 18.62 -39.78 6.29
N GLN A 963 17.65 -40.46 5.67
CA GLN A 963 17.15 -40.04 4.36
C GLN A 963 16.59 -38.61 4.37
N VAL A 964 15.87 -38.25 5.44
CA VAL A 964 15.30 -36.90 5.58
C VAL A 964 16.39 -35.86 5.87
N ILE A 965 17.39 -36.22 6.68
CA ILE A 965 18.57 -35.38 6.93
C ILE A 965 19.36 -35.13 5.63
N ASP A 966 19.61 -36.18 4.85
CA ASP A 966 20.35 -36.11 3.58
C ASP A 966 19.60 -35.31 2.51
N SER A 967 18.26 -35.28 2.58
CA SER A 967 17.42 -34.42 1.73
C SER A 967 17.52 -32.92 2.07
N GLY A 968 18.20 -32.57 3.16
CA GLY A 968 18.43 -31.19 3.59
C GLY A 968 17.29 -30.57 4.39
N SER A 969 16.55 -31.38 5.16
CA SER A 969 15.50 -30.89 6.06
C SER A 969 16.04 -29.82 7.04
N LYS A 970 15.20 -28.83 7.38
CA LYS A 970 15.53 -27.80 8.39
C LYS A 970 14.94 -28.10 9.77
N ASN A 971 14.33 -29.28 9.94
CA ASN A 971 13.68 -29.65 11.19
C ASN A 971 14.70 -30.16 12.22
N THR A 972 15.03 -29.30 13.19
CA THR A 972 15.99 -29.57 14.27
C THR A 972 15.69 -30.86 15.05
N VAL A 973 14.41 -31.23 15.22
CA VAL A 973 14.01 -32.42 16.00
C VAL A 973 14.53 -33.72 15.37
N ILE A 974 14.57 -33.81 14.05
CA ILE A 974 15.04 -35.02 13.34
C ILE A 974 16.53 -35.23 13.56
N TYR A 975 17.32 -34.15 13.53
CA TYR A 975 18.75 -34.19 13.83
C TYR A 975 19.01 -34.55 15.29
N ASN A 976 18.19 -34.03 16.20
CA ASN A 976 18.27 -34.33 17.63
C ASN A 976 18.03 -35.83 17.89
N ASP A 977 16.94 -36.37 17.36
CA ASP A 977 16.57 -37.78 17.55
C ASP A 977 17.63 -38.73 16.94
N GLU A 978 18.17 -38.40 15.76
CA GLU A 978 19.21 -39.22 15.13
C GLU A 978 20.55 -39.12 15.87
N ALA A 979 20.98 -37.91 16.28
CA ALA A 979 22.20 -37.74 17.05
C ALA A 979 22.11 -38.46 18.41
N GLN A 980 20.95 -38.44 19.06
CA GLN A 980 20.71 -39.19 20.29
C GLN A 980 20.75 -40.70 20.07
N TYR A 981 20.13 -41.19 18.98
CA TYR A 981 20.19 -42.61 18.60
C TYR A 981 21.63 -43.09 18.38
N GLN A 982 22.43 -42.34 17.60
CA GLN A 982 23.85 -42.67 17.37
C GLN A 982 24.64 -42.68 18.68
N LEU A 983 24.37 -41.70 19.56
CA LEU A 983 25.05 -41.58 20.84
C LEU A 983 24.73 -42.72 21.81
N ASP A 984 23.46 -43.08 21.94
CA ASP A 984 22.97 -43.99 22.99
C ASP A 984 22.93 -45.44 22.54
N GLN A 985 22.42 -45.71 21.34
CA GLN A 985 22.17 -47.07 20.84
C GLN A 985 23.35 -47.60 20.02
N CYS A 986 23.95 -46.77 19.15
CA CYS A 986 25.12 -47.15 18.36
C CYS A 986 26.45 -46.93 19.10
N ASN A 987 26.43 -46.14 20.19
CA ASN A 987 27.62 -45.71 20.92
C ASN A 987 28.67 -45.00 20.03
N ASP A 988 28.22 -44.33 18.97
CA ASP A 988 29.06 -43.61 18.00
C ASP A 988 28.96 -42.09 18.21
N ALA A 989 29.88 -41.56 19.02
CA ALA A 989 29.91 -40.14 19.34
C ALA A 989 30.46 -39.27 18.19
N GLU A 990 31.28 -39.83 17.29
CA GLU A 990 31.81 -39.07 16.16
C GLU A 990 30.72 -38.83 15.11
N GLU A 991 29.92 -39.86 14.82
CA GLU A 991 28.79 -39.72 13.91
C GLU A 991 27.69 -38.83 14.49
N ALA A 992 27.39 -38.96 15.79
CA ALA A 992 26.46 -38.04 16.47
C ALA A 992 26.89 -36.57 16.32
N LEU A 993 28.20 -36.27 16.44
CA LEU A 993 28.70 -34.91 16.23
C LEU A 993 28.55 -34.46 14.77
N ARG A 994 28.84 -35.35 13.81
CA ARG A 994 28.67 -35.09 12.38
C ARG A 994 27.23 -34.71 12.05
N ILE A 995 26.24 -35.42 12.60
CA ILE A 995 24.82 -35.13 12.41
C ILE A 995 24.46 -33.75 12.99
N LEU A 996 24.95 -33.41 14.17
CA LEU A 996 24.71 -32.10 14.79
C LEU A 996 25.35 -30.96 13.98
N ASP A 997 26.55 -31.16 13.41
CA ASP A 997 27.20 -30.19 12.53
C ASP A 997 26.46 -30.02 11.20
N LEU A 998 25.86 -31.11 10.72
CA LEU A 998 25.00 -31.08 9.55
C LEU A 998 23.75 -30.24 9.80
N ALA A 999 23.16 -30.28 11.00
CA ALA A 999 22.04 -29.40 11.38
C ALA A 999 22.41 -27.91 11.27
N ASN A 1000 23.61 -27.53 11.72
CA ASN A 1000 24.13 -26.16 11.58
C ASN A 1000 24.34 -25.79 10.11
N LYS A 1001 24.90 -26.71 9.31
CA LYS A 1001 25.13 -26.52 7.87
C LYS A 1001 23.82 -26.32 7.10
N HIS A 1002 22.77 -27.06 7.47
CA HIS A 1002 21.43 -26.89 6.88
C HIS A 1002 20.66 -25.68 7.44
N GLN A 1003 21.28 -24.88 8.33
CA GLN A 1003 20.67 -23.70 8.94
C GLN A 1003 19.39 -24.03 9.70
N CYS A 1004 19.38 -25.15 10.44
CA CYS A 1004 18.27 -25.50 11.33
C CYS A 1004 18.10 -24.43 12.41
N ILE A 1005 16.86 -24.27 12.91
CA ILE A 1005 16.57 -23.32 13.99
C ILE A 1005 17.30 -23.80 15.26
N PRO A 1006 18.16 -22.98 15.87
CA PRO A 1006 18.86 -23.37 17.09
C PRO A 1006 17.85 -23.54 18.23
N ASP A 1007 17.81 -24.72 18.85
CA ASP A 1007 17.07 -24.97 20.10
C ASP A 1007 18.05 -25.29 21.24
N ASN A 1008 17.58 -25.29 22.49
CA ASN A 1008 18.45 -25.64 23.63
C ASN A 1008 18.74 -27.15 23.69
N TYR A 1009 17.92 -27.98 23.04
CA TYR A 1009 18.00 -29.42 23.10
C TYR A 1009 19.15 -29.97 22.23
N ILE A 1010 19.34 -29.43 21.02
CA ILE A 1010 20.46 -29.77 20.14
C ILE A 1010 21.80 -29.45 20.78
N GLU A 1011 21.88 -28.34 21.51
CA GLU A 1011 23.09 -27.94 22.24
C GLU A 1011 23.36 -28.83 23.45
N ASN A 1012 22.32 -29.34 24.10
CA ASN A 1012 22.44 -30.32 25.17
C ASN A 1012 23.06 -31.63 24.65
N ILE A 1013 22.50 -32.16 23.56
CA ILE A 1013 23.02 -33.38 22.91
C ILE A 1013 24.47 -33.13 22.46
N ARG A 1014 24.77 -31.97 21.85
CA ARG A 1014 26.12 -31.56 21.46
C ARG A 1014 27.08 -31.54 22.64
N GLY A 1015 26.65 -31.01 23.79
CA GLY A 1015 27.43 -31.04 25.04
C GLY A 1015 27.77 -32.47 25.48
N LYS A 1016 26.79 -33.37 25.50
CA LYS A 1016 26.99 -34.79 25.87
C LYS A 1016 27.92 -35.52 24.90
N VAL A 1017 27.75 -35.27 23.59
CA VAL A 1017 28.60 -35.83 22.54
C VAL A 1017 30.06 -35.38 22.73
N LEU A 1018 30.28 -34.08 22.94
CA LEU A 1018 31.62 -33.52 23.17
C LEU A 1018 32.28 -34.10 24.43
N GLU A 1019 31.52 -34.28 25.52
CA GLU A 1019 32.05 -34.92 26.73
C GLU A 1019 32.46 -36.38 26.50
N LYS A 1020 31.65 -37.14 25.74
CA LYS A 1020 31.97 -38.54 25.38
C LYS A 1020 33.20 -38.64 24.48
N LEU A 1021 33.49 -37.60 23.69
CA LEU A 1021 34.70 -37.44 22.88
C LEU A 1021 35.90 -36.87 23.67
N ASN A 1022 35.82 -36.78 25.00
CA ASN A 1022 36.84 -36.17 25.87
C ASN A 1022 37.11 -34.67 25.60
N ARG A 1023 36.18 -33.96 24.97
CA ARG A 1023 36.24 -32.51 24.67
C ARG A 1023 35.43 -31.68 25.67
N GLY A 1024 35.55 -32.01 26.96
CA GLY A 1024 34.72 -31.42 28.02
C GLY A 1024 34.88 -29.90 28.20
N THR A 1025 36.03 -29.32 27.86
CA THR A 1025 36.23 -27.86 27.89
C THR A 1025 35.38 -27.13 26.87
N GLU A 1026 35.21 -27.72 25.68
CA GLU A 1026 34.34 -27.16 24.63
C GLU A 1026 32.86 -27.29 25.00
N ALA A 1027 32.47 -28.43 25.58
CA ALA A 1027 31.12 -28.64 26.12
C ALA A 1027 30.78 -27.60 27.21
N SER A 1028 31.71 -27.32 28.11
CA SER A 1028 31.55 -26.29 29.15
C SER A 1028 31.42 -24.88 28.55
N SER A 1029 32.26 -24.53 27.57
CA SER A 1029 32.17 -23.24 26.87
C SER A 1029 30.80 -23.02 26.20
N LEU A 1030 30.25 -24.07 25.57
CA LEU A 1030 28.94 -24.07 24.94
C LEU A 1030 27.82 -23.78 25.95
N ARG A 1031 27.79 -24.54 27.07
CA ARG A 1031 26.81 -24.36 28.15
C ARG A 1031 26.91 -22.97 28.78
N MET A 1032 28.12 -22.52 29.08
CA MET A 1032 28.36 -21.21 29.70
C MET A 1032 27.95 -20.04 28.80
N THR A 1033 28.07 -20.18 27.48
CA THR A 1033 27.60 -19.16 26.53
C THR A 1033 26.09 -18.98 26.62
N ARG A 1034 25.33 -20.08 26.68
CA ARG A 1034 23.86 -20.05 26.81
C ARG A 1034 23.39 -19.57 28.19
N ILE A 1035 24.09 -19.98 29.25
CA ILE A 1035 23.83 -19.51 30.62
C ILE A 1035 24.01 -18.00 30.72
N LYS A 1036 25.08 -17.44 30.13
CA LYS A 1036 25.32 -15.98 30.07
C LYS A 1036 24.26 -15.24 29.24
N ALA A 1037 23.69 -15.89 28.23
CA ALA A 1037 22.59 -15.35 27.44
C ALA A 1037 21.23 -15.39 28.18
N GLY A 1038 21.17 -15.88 29.42
CA GLY A 1038 19.97 -15.88 30.25
C GLY A 1038 18.98 -17.01 29.95
N THR A 1039 19.47 -18.17 29.49
CA THR A 1039 18.61 -19.35 29.28
C THR A 1039 17.87 -19.75 30.56
N ARG A 1040 16.64 -20.24 30.42
CA ARG A 1040 15.84 -20.78 31.55
C ARG A 1040 15.78 -22.31 31.55
N ASP A 1041 16.71 -22.97 30.87
CA ASP A 1041 16.76 -24.44 30.81
C ASP A 1041 17.55 -25.02 31.99
N PRO A 1042 16.91 -25.70 32.96
CA PRO A 1042 17.58 -26.27 34.13
C PRO A 1042 18.69 -27.26 33.79
N VAL A 1043 18.60 -27.95 32.65
CA VAL A 1043 19.52 -29.05 32.33
C VAL A 1043 20.92 -28.51 32.04
N LEU A 1044 21.03 -27.36 31.36
CA LEU A 1044 22.32 -26.73 31.09
C LEU A 1044 23.03 -26.29 32.39
N TYR A 1045 22.28 -25.79 33.37
CA TYR A 1045 22.82 -25.45 34.69
C TYR A 1045 23.23 -26.71 35.47
N ALA A 1046 22.42 -27.77 35.42
CA ALA A 1046 22.71 -29.03 36.08
C ALA A 1046 23.98 -29.71 35.52
N ASP A 1047 24.09 -29.81 34.19
CA ASP A 1047 25.21 -30.45 33.51
C ASP A 1047 26.50 -29.67 33.73
N GLU A 1048 26.46 -28.33 33.65
CA GLU A 1048 27.66 -27.53 33.92
C GLU A 1048 28.07 -27.55 35.40
N ALA A 1049 27.11 -27.47 36.33
CA ALA A 1049 27.42 -27.62 37.76
C ALA A 1049 28.04 -28.99 38.07
N SER A 1050 27.58 -30.05 37.41
CA SER A 1050 28.14 -31.39 37.53
C SER A 1050 29.55 -31.46 36.95
N TYR A 1051 29.78 -30.89 35.77
CA TYR A 1051 31.12 -30.81 35.16
C TYR A 1051 32.13 -30.05 36.04
N GLN A 1052 31.74 -28.88 36.57
CA GLN A 1052 32.56 -28.11 37.51
C GLN A 1052 32.90 -28.92 38.76
N MET A 1053 31.93 -29.65 39.29
CA MET A 1053 32.10 -30.44 40.52
C MET A 1053 32.91 -31.72 40.30
N GLU A 1054 32.71 -32.44 39.21
CA GLU A 1054 33.26 -33.78 38.98
C GLU A 1054 34.55 -33.79 38.19
N LYS A 1055 34.69 -32.90 37.20
CA LYS A 1055 35.87 -32.85 36.32
C LYS A 1055 36.87 -31.78 36.74
N LEU A 1056 36.38 -30.62 37.19
CA LEU A 1056 37.23 -29.49 37.60
C LEU A 1056 37.41 -29.38 39.13
N ASN A 1057 36.70 -30.20 39.90
CA ASN A 1057 36.73 -30.21 41.37
C ASN A 1057 36.51 -28.80 41.96
N ASN A 1058 35.55 -28.05 41.42
CA ASN A 1058 35.21 -26.69 41.81
C ASN A 1058 33.76 -26.60 42.32
N PRO A 1059 33.50 -27.00 43.58
CA PRO A 1059 32.14 -26.97 44.14
C PRO A 1059 31.59 -25.56 44.37
N GLU A 1060 32.43 -24.52 44.41
CA GLU A 1060 31.98 -23.14 44.61
C GLU A 1060 31.33 -22.56 43.34
N GLU A 1061 31.97 -22.74 42.18
CA GLU A 1061 31.37 -22.30 40.92
C GLU A 1061 30.12 -23.11 40.57
N ALA A 1062 30.10 -24.41 40.91
CA ALA A 1062 28.90 -25.24 40.78
C ALA A 1062 27.72 -24.66 41.58
N LEU A 1063 27.94 -24.22 42.84
CA LEU A 1063 26.88 -23.58 43.64
C LEU A 1063 26.43 -22.24 43.07
N ARG A 1064 27.37 -21.42 42.58
CA ARG A 1064 27.05 -20.14 41.91
C ARG A 1064 26.14 -20.33 40.70
N LEU A 1065 26.41 -21.34 39.86
CA LEU A 1065 25.59 -21.65 38.70
C LEU A 1065 24.18 -22.10 39.12
N LEU A 1066 24.07 -22.88 40.19
CA LEU A 1066 22.76 -23.30 40.72
C LEU A 1066 22.00 -22.15 41.38
N ASP A 1067 22.68 -21.15 41.96
CA ASP A 1067 22.06 -19.91 42.44
C ASP A 1067 21.53 -19.07 41.29
N LEU A 1068 22.28 -18.99 40.20
CA LEU A 1068 21.85 -18.31 38.99
C LEU A 1068 20.59 -18.97 38.40
N ALA A 1069 20.49 -20.31 38.42
CA ALA A 1069 19.28 -21.02 38.03
C ALA A 1069 18.06 -20.65 38.92
N CYS A 1070 18.24 -20.56 40.24
CA CYS A 1070 17.18 -20.09 41.13
C CYS A 1070 16.79 -18.64 40.85
N MET A 1071 17.74 -17.73 40.61
CA MET A 1071 17.46 -16.34 40.25
C MET A 1071 16.68 -16.20 38.94
N HIS A 1072 16.90 -17.12 38.00
CA HIS A 1072 16.14 -17.19 36.75
C HIS A 1072 14.82 -17.96 36.85
N ASN A 1073 14.42 -18.40 38.06
CA ASN A 1073 13.24 -19.22 38.33
C ASN A 1073 13.18 -20.49 37.47
N CYS A 1074 14.33 -21.15 37.28
CA CYS A 1074 14.43 -22.39 36.49
C CYS A 1074 15.00 -23.57 37.27
N ASP A 1075 15.09 -23.53 38.60
CA ASP A 1075 15.56 -24.67 39.38
C ASP A 1075 14.56 -25.83 39.42
N ASN A 1076 15.07 -27.06 39.42
CA ASN A 1076 14.30 -28.29 39.52
C ASN A 1076 14.91 -29.28 40.54
N HIS A 1077 14.27 -30.44 40.72
CA HIS A 1077 14.73 -31.47 41.64
C HIS A 1077 16.17 -31.96 41.36
N VAL A 1078 16.60 -31.97 40.09
CA VAL A 1078 17.95 -32.39 39.69
C VAL A 1078 18.99 -31.34 40.13
N THR A 1079 18.75 -30.06 39.84
CA THR A 1079 19.63 -28.96 40.28
C THR A 1079 19.70 -28.88 41.81
N GLN A 1080 18.61 -29.16 42.51
CA GLN A 1080 18.58 -29.19 43.98
C GLN A 1080 19.36 -30.38 44.56
N ASN A 1081 19.33 -31.55 43.92
CA ASN A 1081 20.15 -32.69 44.34
C ASN A 1081 21.65 -32.44 44.11
N ILE A 1082 22.03 -31.87 42.97
CA ILE A 1082 23.43 -31.48 42.70
C ILE A 1082 23.89 -30.44 43.72
N ARG A 1083 23.03 -29.47 44.06
CA ARG A 1083 23.29 -28.48 45.12
C ARG A 1083 23.61 -29.12 46.46
N ARG A 1084 22.84 -30.13 46.89
CA ARG A 1084 23.13 -30.87 48.15
C ARG A 1084 24.49 -31.54 48.12
N THR A 1085 24.83 -32.19 47.00
CA THR A 1085 26.14 -32.85 46.82
C THR A 1085 27.29 -31.84 46.80
N ALA A 1086 27.12 -30.69 46.12
CA ALA A 1086 28.10 -29.63 46.06
C ALA A 1086 28.35 -28.98 47.43
N LEU A 1087 27.30 -28.78 48.24
CA LEU A 1087 27.42 -28.31 49.62
C LEU A 1087 28.19 -29.30 50.51
N LEU A 1088 27.93 -30.60 50.38
CA LEU A 1088 28.65 -31.63 51.13
C LEU A 1088 30.14 -31.66 50.75
N ARG A 1089 30.48 -31.59 49.46
CA ARG A 1089 31.88 -31.55 49.00
C ARG A 1089 32.59 -30.25 49.38
N LYS A 1090 31.88 -29.12 49.41
CA LYS A 1090 32.42 -27.84 49.90
C LYS A 1090 32.77 -27.91 51.38
N ASN A 1091 31.96 -28.58 52.19
CA ASN A 1091 32.18 -28.73 53.64
C ASN A 1091 33.24 -29.79 54.01
N GLN A 1092 33.69 -30.60 53.04
CA GLN A 1092 34.77 -31.59 53.22
C GLN A 1092 36.16 -31.06 52.81
N ARG A 1093 36.22 -29.87 52.21
CA ARG A 1093 37.43 -29.06 52.02
C ARG A 1093 37.57 -28.07 53.16
#